data_AF-A0A2E4K7P0-F1
#
_entry.id   AF-A0A2E4K7P0-F1
#
_cell.length_a   1.000
_cell.length_b   1.000
_cell.length_c   1.000
_cell.angle_alpha   90.00
_cell.angle_beta   90.00
_cell.angle_gamma   90.00
#
_symmetry.space_group_name_H-M   'P 1'
#
loop_
_entity.id
_entity.type
_entity.pdbx_description
1 polymer ?
#
loop_
_entity_poly.entity_id
_entity_poly.type
_entity_poly.pdbx_seq_one_letter_code
_entity_poly.pdbx_strand_id
1 'polypeptide(L)'
;MKNHLLTFIFIILITPSFANNLEISLKSGDFSLNENFIIGDINSDMYRLITFNQLPEDQEKVEMELIGINFLKYLRYNTFVVSLSNEININDLSSYDIRSINQILPAYKIDKKLTQDTFPSWSFLDNMLYVKLLFYDNIEFHNRINDVQKSVNMLVEIHESSKAVTVSLDPQNLEILADLPYVFYIEPIDPPAKPENSTGRTLHRTNIINTAFPSGRKYNGNGVNVMMHDDGYVEPHIDRRGRVDESFCNGCSSSSGDSHGDHVSGTIMGAGNLDPLGRGMADGSFLYVLGYSTNNYYQSVPSLYSNYDVVITSASYSNGCNAGYTSLARDLDAQNSSYSSLLHVFSAGNSGSSDCGYGAGSGWGNVTGGHKQAKNVIAVGNTDYAASLASSSSRGPAEDGRIKPDICAQGTNVYSTYPNYTYNSITGTSMSCPGISGVLAQLYQAYKELNNGQNPNSALMKCILLNSADDIGNSGPDFKHGWGMVNAYRAVKILESNNYLNDNISQSNVNTHTINVPANLDELKVMVYWHDVEGSTASSVSLVNDINIQLISSNGTVYDPWVLDETPSSSILNQNATRGIDNLNNVEQVTLLNPPSGNYTLYIDGYSIPFGPQNYYVSYEFISEDIELTYPIGGEGLVPGEYEAIRWDASNVAGNFSLEYSIDNGINWNTISSNIGSSNRHYVWQVPNSITSQALMRVSRGSSVSQSADNFTIIDVPDNLQVYWPCPDSIYISWSSVTGATTYEVSMLGNKYMDSIFSTSNTSAWIINTTPNVTDSWFSVSAKNYNGKGRRAVAVNAQSINTTCSGYGCTDPNAYNYSSLAIVNDGSCCYIAGCTSPTAINYDSTACYDDGSCVAPMLGCTNPNATNYDPNANTTIAYGGALDNTFGSGGYFYGDQHLNFDAYKSCNLKSAVVYAEFSNTITFELRNSNGTVIDDTILNVVSGQQRIILN
;
A
#
# COMPACT_ATOMS: atom_id res chain seq x y z
N MET A 1 -37.57 50.82 -78.07
CA MET A 1 -38.18 50.72 -76.72
C MET A 1 -38.85 49.36 -76.61
N LYS A 2 -38.57 48.50 -75.63
CA LYS A 2 -37.56 48.53 -74.54
C LYS A 2 -36.81 47.20 -74.52
N ASN A 3 -35.52 47.22 -74.20
CA ASN A 3 -34.73 46.01 -73.96
C ASN A 3 -35.07 45.46 -72.56
N HIS A 4 -35.06 44.14 -72.40
CA HIS A 4 -34.79 43.52 -71.11
C HIS A 4 -33.58 42.60 -71.22
N LEU A 5 -32.63 42.82 -70.32
CA LEU A 5 -31.29 42.26 -70.29
C LEU A 5 -31.35 40.92 -69.53
N LEU A 6 -30.78 39.84 -70.09
CA LEU A 6 -30.49 38.65 -69.30
C LEU A 6 -29.26 38.92 -68.43
N THR A 7 -29.42 38.88 -67.12
CA THR A 7 -28.29 38.95 -66.17
C THR A 7 -27.90 37.53 -65.78
N PHE A 8 -26.81 37.02 -66.36
CA PHE A 8 -26.15 35.81 -65.85
C PHE A 8 -25.41 36.16 -64.54
N ILE A 9 -25.81 35.55 -63.44
CA ILE A 9 -25.08 35.65 -62.17
C ILE A 9 -23.97 34.59 -62.18
N PHE A 10 -22.72 35.03 -62.32
CA PHE A 10 -21.56 34.18 -62.09
C PHE A 10 -21.37 34.01 -60.58
N ILE A 11 -21.73 32.85 -60.04
CA ILE A 11 -21.36 32.47 -58.68
C ILE A 11 -19.90 32.04 -58.72
N ILE A 12 -19.01 32.90 -58.24
CA ILE A 12 -17.61 32.55 -58.01
C ILE A 12 -17.57 31.69 -56.74
N LEU A 13 -17.41 30.38 -56.93
CA LEU A 13 -17.01 29.47 -55.87
C LEU A 13 -15.58 29.79 -55.45
N ILE A 14 -15.43 30.70 -54.48
CA ILE A 14 -14.18 30.86 -53.74
C ILE A 14 -14.10 29.68 -52.76
N THR A 15 -13.50 28.58 -53.20
CA THR A 15 -12.98 27.57 -52.29
C THR A 15 -11.85 28.21 -51.48
N PRO A 16 -11.94 28.31 -50.15
CA PRO A 16 -10.79 28.72 -49.36
C PRO A 16 -9.74 27.61 -49.50
N SER A 17 -8.67 27.91 -50.23
CA SER A 17 -7.42 27.15 -50.15
C SER A 17 -6.82 27.44 -48.78
N PHE A 18 -7.32 26.76 -47.74
CA PHE A 18 -6.56 26.63 -46.50
C PHE A 18 -5.26 25.91 -46.87
N ALA A 19 -4.14 26.62 -46.78
CA ALA A 19 -2.87 25.95 -46.60
C ALA A 19 -3.00 25.23 -45.25
N ASN A 20 -2.93 23.90 -45.26
CA ASN A 20 -2.92 23.11 -44.03
C ASN A 20 -1.54 23.31 -43.39
N ASN A 21 -1.35 24.43 -42.68
CA ASN A 21 -0.15 24.66 -41.88
C ASN A 21 0.17 23.39 -41.09
N LEU A 22 1.40 22.91 -41.21
CA LEU A 22 1.82 21.74 -40.47
C LEU A 22 2.01 22.14 -39.02
N GLU A 23 1.10 21.74 -38.13
CA GLU A 23 1.12 22.08 -36.71
C GLU A 23 1.45 20.85 -35.87
N ILE A 24 2.25 21.05 -34.82
CA ILE A 24 2.58 20.03 -33.82
C ILE A 24 2.16 20.53 -32.44
N SER A 25 1.43 19.69 -31.71
CA SER A 25 0.97 19.97 -30.35
C SER A 25 1.84 19.19 -29.37
N LEU A 26 2.60 19.92 -28.55
CA LEU A 26 3.55 19.41 -27.56
C LEU A 26 3.15 19.91 -26.17
N LYS A 27 3.64 19.27 -25.10
CA LYS A 27 3.44 19.75 -23.71
C LYS A 27 4.01 21.16 -23.46
N SER A 28 4.95 21.59 -24.28
CA SER A 28 5.57 22.92 -24.31
C SER A 28 4.71 23.99 -25.01
N GLY A 29 3.68 23.57 -25.76
CA GLY A 29 2.78 24.44 -26.53
C GLY A 29 2.47 23.89 -27.93
N ASP A 30 1.62 24.62 -28.65
CA ASP A 30 1.33 24.36 -30.06
C ASP A 30 2.27 25.18 -30.95
N PHE A 31 2.90 24.53 -31.93
CA PHE A 31 3.91 25.15 -32.80
C PHE A 31 3.66 24.83 -34.28
N SER A 32 3.85 25.81 -35.15
CA SER A 32 3.86 25.60 -36.60
C SER A 32 5.24 25.14 -37.08
N LEU A 33 5.27 24.02 -37.79
CA LEU A 33 6.44 23.48 -38.48
C LEU A 33 6.58 24.09 -39.88
N ASN A 34 7.82 24.20 -40.37
CA ASN A 34 8.06 24.65 -41.74
C ASN A 34 7.77 23.51 -42.72
N GLU A 35 6.98 23.79 -43.76
CA GLU A 35 6.71 22.83 -44.85
C GLU A 35 7.82 22.82 -45.92
N ASN A 36 8.71 23.81 -45.91
CA ASN A 36 9.85 23.83 -46.83
C ASN A 36 10.93 22.84 -46.36
N PHE A 37 11.52 22.10 -47.29
CA PHE A 37 12.65 21.19 -47.07
C PHE A 37 13.96 21.97 -46.80
N ILE A 38 13.98 22.77 -45.73
CA ILE A 38 15.14 23.56 -45.29
C ILE A 38 15.90 22.73 -44.26
N ILE A 39 16.74 21.84 -44.75
CA ILE A 39 17.76 21.21 -43.92
C ILE A 39 18.83 22.27 -43.65
N GLY A 40 18.70 22.93 -42.49
CA GLY A 40 19.76 23.73 -41.91
C GLY A 40 21.02 22.88 -41.67
N ASP A 41 22.16 23.54 -41.50
CA ASP A 41 23.49 22.92 -41.43
C ASP A 41 23.50 21.66 -40.54
N ILE A 42 23.62 20.48 -41.17
CA ILE A 42 23.57 19.16 -40.48
C ILE A 42 24.67 19.06 -39.41
N ASN A 43 25.75 19.83 -39.57
CA ASN A 43 26.96 19.74 -38.75
C ASN A 43 26.83 20.22 -37.29
N SER A 44 25.73 20.87 -36.88
CA SER A 44 25.59 21.45 -35.52
C SER A 44 24.64 20.71 -34.58
N ASP A 45 23.64 19.98 -35.10
CA ASP A 45 22.61 19.31 -34.30
C ASP A 45 22.11 18.08 -35.06
N MET A 46 22.15 16.90 -34.44
CA MET A 46 21.76 15.63 -35.09
C MET A 46 20.27 15.30 -34.96
N TYR A 47 19.50 15.97 -34.09
CA TYR A 47 18.10 15.59 -33.82
C TYR A 47 17.10 16.40 -34.64
N ARG A 48 16.10 15.74 -35.23
CA ARG A 48 15.10 16.38 -36.11
C ARG A 48 13.70 15.84 -35.85
N LEU A 49 12.71 16.66 -36.20
CA LEU A 49 11.34 16.24 -36.44
C LEU A 49 11.20 15.90 -37.93
N ILE A 50 10.96 14.63 -38.26
CA ILE A 50 10.57 14.22 -39.62
C ILE A 50 9.07 13.97 -39.61
N THR A 51 8.34 14.68 -40.45
CA THR A 51 6.92 14.44 -40.71
C THR A 51 6.74 13.84 -42.08
N PHE A 52 5.92 12.81 -42.20
CA PHE A 52 5.58 12.15 -43.47
C PHE A 52 4.16 12.51 -43.93
N ASN A 53 3.84 12.41 -45.24
CA ASN A 53 2.45 12.59 -45.67
C ASN A 53 1.60 11.37 -45.26
N GLN A 54 2.16 10.16 -45.33
CA GLN A 54 1.64 8.93 -44.73
C GLN A 54 2.70 8.27 -43.84
N LEU A 55 2.30 7.49 -42.83
CA LEU A 55 3.28 6.76 -42.01
C LEU A 55 4.09 5.79 -42.88
N PRO A 56 5.43 5.76 -42.77
CA PRO A 56 6.24 4.80 -43.51
C PRO A 56 5.98 3.37 -43.04
N GLU A 57 6.04 2.41 -43.96
CA GLU A 57 5.98 0.99 -43.65
C GLU A 57 7.24 0.55 -42.87
N ASP A 58 7.18 -0.55 -42.11
CA ASP A 58 8.33 -1.01 -41.32
C ASP A 58 9.56 -1.33 -42.17
N GLN A 59 9.37 -1.80 -43.40
CA GLN A 59 10.45 -2.00 -44.36
C GLN A 59 11.11 -0.66 -44.75
N GLU A 60 10.33 0.40 -44.96
CA GLU A 60 10.84 1.74 -45.26
C GLU A 60 11.56 2.36 -44.06
N LYS A 61 11.09 2.10 -42.82
CA LYS A 61 11.80 2.50 -41.60
C LYS A 61 13.17 1.83 -41.50
N VAL A 62 13.25 0.52 -41.76
CA VAL A 62 14.53 -0.22 -41.78
C VAL A 62 15.47 0.29 -42.88
N GLU A 63 14.95 0.63 -44.06
CA GLU A 63 15.74 1.24 -45.15
C GLU A 63 16.22 2.65 -44.79
N MET A 64 15.39 3.45 -44.12
CA MET A 64 15.74 4.76 -43.57
C MET A 64 16.80 4.66 -42.45
N GLU A 65 16.73 3.65 -41.59
CA GLU A 65 17.75 3.36 -40.57
C GLU A 65 19.10 2.99 -41.21
N LEU A 66 19.10 2.19 -42.28
CA LEU A 66 20.31 1.82 -43.02
C LEU A 66 21.01 3.00 -43.69
N ILE A 67 20.29 4.05 -44.09
CA ILE A 67 20.88 5.30 -44.60
C ILE A 67 21.17 6.33 -43.49
N GLY A 68 20.90 6.00 -42.23
CA GLY A 68 21.30 6.81 -41.07
C GLY A 68 20.21 7.67 -40.44
N ILE A 69 18.93 7.34 -40.61
CA ILE A 69 17.81 7.93 -39.85
C ILE A 69 17.40 6.96 -38.73
N ASN A 70 17.82 7.23 -37.50
CA ASN A 70 17.40 6.42 -36.34
C ASN A 70 16.12 7.02 -35.72
N PHE A 71 15.03 6.27 -35.73
CA PHE A 71 13.74 6.68 -35.16
C PHE A 71 13.74 6.55 -33.63
N LEU A 72 13.54 7.68 -32.93
CA LEU A 72 13.63 7.74 -31.48
C LEU A 72 12.27 7.78 -30.79
N LYS A 73 11.34 8.61 -31.29
CA LYS A 73 10.00 8.82 -30.69
C LYS A 73 8.97 9.21 -31.75
N TYR A 74 7.69 8.95 -31.48
CA TYR A 74 6.56 9.44 -32.28
C TYR A 74 5.84 10.59 -31.56
N LEU A 75 5.30 11.57 -32.29
CA LEU A 75 4.68 12.80 -31.75
C LEU A 75 3.30 13.12 -32.35
N ARG A 76 2.57 12.12 -32.85
CA ARG A 76 1.29 12.24 -33.60
C ARG A 76 1.48 12.88 -35.00
N TYR A 77 0.40 12.89 -35.79
CA TYR A 77 0.33 13.44 -37.16
C TYR A 77 1.50 13.04 -38.07
N ASN A 78 1.84 11.75 -38.09
CA ASN A 78 2.92 11.19 -38.90
C ASN A 78 4.31 11.81 -38.62
N THR A 79 4.50 12.42 -37.44
CA THR A 79 5.75 13.08 -37.06
C THR A 79 6.56 12.25 -36.07
N PHE A 80 7.83 12.02 -36.39
CA PHE A 80 8.80 11.33 -35.56
C PHE A 80 9.94 12.27 -35.14
N VAL A 81 10.41 12.09 -33.90
CA VAL A 81 11.75 12.50 -33.51
C VAL A 81 12.73 11.46 -34.02
N VAL A 82 13.75 11.90 -34.74
CA VAL A 82 14.84 11.06 -35.23
C VAL A 82 16.19 11.66 -34.84
N SER A 83 17.25 10.84 -34.84
CA SER A 83 18.62 11.32 -34.99
C SER A 83 19.16 10.95 -36.37
N LEU A 84 19.82 11.91 -37.01
CA LEU A 84 20.49 11.75 -38.30
C LEU A 84 21.98 11.46 -38.12
N SER A 85 22.51 10.54 -38.93
CA SER A 85 23.96 10.35 -39.08
C SER A 85 24.60 11.56 -39.76
N ASN A 86 25.81 11.94 -39.33
CA ASN A 86 26.60 13.01 -39.96
C ASN A 86 26.98 12.72 -41.43
N GLU A 87 26.83 11.47 -41.89
CA GLU A 87 27.13 11.05 -43.26
C GLU A 87 25.88 10.96 -44.16
N ILE A 88 24.69 11.35 -43.67
CA ILE A 88 23.45 11.21 -44.44
C ILE A 88 23.42 12.13 -45.67
N ASN A 89 23.22 11.53 -46.84
CA ASN A 89 23.06 12.26 -48.09
C ASN A 89 21.59 12.65 -48.28
N ILE A 90 21.31 13.95 -48.23
CA ILE A 90 19.97 14.54 -48.34
C ILE A 90 19.21 14.06 -49.59
N ASN A 91 19.91 13.78 -50.70
CA ASN A 91 19.26 13.33 -51.93
C ASN A 91 18.58 11.95 -51.75
N ASP A 92 19.08 11.12 -50.84
CA ASP A 92 18.54 9.79 -50.56
C ASP A 92 17.26 9.87 -49.70
N LEU A 93 16.94 11.04 -49.15
CA LEU A 93 15.66 11.30 -48.46
C LEU A 93 14.50 11.54 -49.45
N SER A 94 14.81 11.88 -50.70
CA SER A 94 13.79 12.23 -51.71
C SER A 94 13.00 11.04 -52.26
N SER A 95 13.39 9.81 -51.93
CA SER A 95 12.67 8.58 -52.28
C SER A 95 11.57 8.20 -51.29
N TYR A 96 11.50 8.84 -50.11
CA TYR A 96 10.51 8.56 -49.08
C TYR A 96 9.44 9.66 -49.02
N ASP A 97 8.25 9.33 -48.49
CA ASP A 97 7.09 10.24 -48.43
C ASP A 97 7.20 11.31 -47.31
N ILE A 98 8.36 11.96 -47.19
CA ILE A 98 8.66 12.97 -46.19
C ILE A 98 8.01 14.30 -46.57
N ARG A 99 7.05 14.74 -45.75
CA ARG A 99 6.39 16.05 -45.84
C ARG A 99 7.29 17.19 -45.34
N SER A 100 8.02 16.99 -44.25
CA SER A 100 8.92 18.02 -43.72
C SER A 100 10.04 17.43 -42.85
N ILE A 101 11.14 18.18 -42.73
CA ILE A 101 12.22 17.93 -41.77
C ILE A 101 12.52 19.24 -41.03
N ASN A 102 12.26 19.27 -39.72
CA ASN A 102 12.35 20.46 -38.89
C ASN A 102 13.35 20.30 -37.74
N GLN A 103 13.98 21.41 -37.33
CA GLN A 103 14.82 21.46 -36.13
C GLN A 103 13.95 21.45 -34.86
N ILE A 104 14.45 20.82 -33.79
CA ILE A 104 13.82 20.86 -32.46
C ILE A 104 14.32 22.11 -31.73
N LEU A 105 13.51 23.17 -31.72
CA LEU A 105 13.88 24.44 -31.08
C LEU A 105 13.89 24.33 -29.54
N PRO A 106 14.68 25.13 -28.81
CA PRO A 106 14.72 25.11 -27.35
C PRO A 106 13.34 25.26 -26.70
N ALA A 107 12.49 26.14 -27.25
CA ALA A 107 11.11 26.35 -26.78
C ALA A 107 10.25 25.08 -26.81
N TYR A 108 10.52 24.12 -27.71
CA TYR A 108 9.77 22.86 -27.79
C TYR A 108 10.08 21.92 -26.63
N LYS A 109 11.20 22.15 -25.92
CA LYS A 109 11.73 21.25 -24.89
C LYS A 109 11.36 21.67 -23.47
N ILE A 110 10.79 22.86 -23.25
CA ILE A 110 10.52 23.40 -21.91
C ILE A 110 9.03 23.22 -21.59
N ASP A 111 8.71 22.57 -20.48
CA ASP A 111 7.31 22.42 -20.03
C ASP A 111 6.60 23.77 -19.86
N LYS A 112 5.33 23.86 -20.30
CA LYS A 112 4.53 25.08 -20.22
C LYS A 112 4.43 25.69 -18.82
N LYS A 113 4.66 24.91 -17.75
CA LYS A 113 4.67 25.40 -16.35
C LYS A 113 5.96 26.11 -15.96
N LEU A 114 7.01 25.97 -16.76
CA LEU A 114 8.29 26.64 -16.60
C LEU A 114 8.42 27.89 -17.49
N THR A 115 7.41 28.21 -18.30
CA THR A 115 7.35 29.41 -19.17
C THR A 115 6.28 30.42 -18.74
N GLN A 116 5.62 30.20 -17.60
CA GLN A 116 4.64 31.12 -17.00
C GLN A 116 5.31 32.20 -16.13
N ASP A 117 4.62 33.33 -15.93
CA ASP A 117 5.07 34.45 -15.08
C ASP A 117 5.34 34.06 -13.61
N THR A 118 4.86 32.89 -13.15
CA THR A 118 5.06 32.36 -11.81
C THR A 118 5.39 30.87 -11.84
N PHE A 119 6.58 30.49 -11.36
CA PHE A 119 6.98 29.08 -11.25
C PHE A 119 6.15 28.32 -10.19
N PRO A 120 6.01 26.99 -10.32
CA PRO A 120 5.35 26.17 -9.30
C PRO A 120 6.08 26.24 -7.96
N SER A 121 5.35 26.53 -6.87
CA SER A 121 5.91 26.88 -5.55
C SER A 121 6.71 25.76 -4.86
N TRP A 122 6.70 24.56 -5.42
CA TRP A 122 7.47 23.40 -4.96
C TRP A 122 8.74 23.16 -5.78
N SER A 123 8.75 23.65 -7.02
CA SER A 123 9.87 23.61 -7.95
C SER A 123 10.70 24.88 -7.82
N PHE A 124 10.15 25.98 -7.26
CA PHE A 124 10.90 27.18 -6.94
C PHE A 124 11.06 27.34 -5.42
N LEU A 125 12.26 27.01 -4.91
CA LEU A 125 12.61 27.01 -3.49
C LEU A 125 13.91 27.81 -3.29
N ASP A 126 13.99 28.63 -2.24
CA ASP A 126 15.19 29.42 -1.90
C ASP A 126 15.76 30.26 -3.07
N ASN A 127 14.87 30.85 -3.89
CA ASN A 127 15.16 31.56 -5.15
C ASN A 127 15.77 30.69 -6.28
N MET A 128 15.84 29.37 -6.10
CA MET A 128 16.35 28.42 -7.08
C MET A 128 15.21 27.63 -7.73
N LEU A 129 15.28 27.45 -9.05
CA LEU A 129 14.37 26.58 -9.78
C LEU A 129 14.96 25.16 -9.83
N TYR A 130 14.17 24.19 -9.44
CA TYR A 130 14.48 22.77 -9.46
C TYR A 130 13.70 22.12 -10.61
N VAL A 131 14.43 21.50 -11.54
CA VAL A 131 13.86 20.86 -12.74
C VAL A 131 14.49 19.49 -12.99
N LYS A 132 13.79 18.65 -13.75
CA LYS A 132 14.28 17.38 -14.28
C LYS A 132 14.52 17.52 -15.79
N LEU A 133 15.74 17.22 -16.23
CA LEU A 133 16.13 17.19 -17.64
C LEU A 133 16.09 15.75 -18.13
N LEU A 134 15.39 15.51 -19.23
CA LEU A 134 15.33 14.25 -19.95
C LEU A 134 16.23 14.33 -21.19
N PHE A 135 16.91 13.25 -21.53
CA PHE A 135 17.83 13.17 -22.66
C PHE A 135 17.31 12.18 -23.72
N TYR A 136 17.88 12.19 -24.93
CA TYR A 136 17.52 11.23 -25.98
C TYR A 136 18.01 9.80 -25.67
N ASP A 137 17.22 8.80 -26.03
CA ASP A 137 17.48 7.40 -25.66
C ASP A 137 18.77 6.81 -26.30
N ASN A 138 19.32 7.45 -27.35
CA ASN A 138 20.54 7.05 -28.04
C ASN A 138 21.84 7.72 -27.51
N ILE A 139 21.80 8.57 -26.47
CA ILE A 139 23.02 9.25 -25.99
C ILE A 139 23.88 8.42 -25.03
N GLU A 140 25.18 8.71 -25.04
CA GLU A 140 26.17 8.37 -24.00
C GLU A 140 25.88 9.16 -22.71
N PHE A 141 24.94 8.67 -21.91
CA PHE A 141 24.33 9.39 -20.78
C PHE A 141 25.36 9.95 -19.78
N HIS A 142 26.22 9.09 -19.22
CA HIS A 142 27.24 9.50 -18.22
C HIS A 142 28.20 10.59 -18.72
N ASN A 143 28.49 10.62 -20.02
CA ASN A 143 29.36 11.65 -20.60
C ASN A 143 28.70 13.04 -20.63
N ARG A 144 27.35 13.12 -20.65
CA ARG A 144 26.59 14.39 -20.72
C ARG A 144 26.24 14.99 -19.36
N ILE A 145 26.24 14.19 -18.30
CA ILE A 145 26.05 14.67 -16.92
C ILE A 145 27.09 15.77 -16.58
N ASN A 146 28.35 15.55 -16.95
CA ASN A 146 29.45 16.51 -16.76
C ASN A 146 29.27 17.83 -17.53
N ASP A 147 28.51 17.82 -18.63
CA ASP A 147 28.24 19.03 -19.41
C ASP A 147 27.10 19.84 -18.77
N VAL A 148 26.04 19.18 -18.33
CA VAL A 148 24.94 19.82 -17.56
C VAL A 148 25.46 20.41 -16.25
N GLN A 149 26.36 19.72 -15.54
CA GLN A 149 26.95 20.19 -14.28
C GLN A 149 27.69 21.55 -14.38
N LYS A 150 28.09 21.98 -15.59
CA LYS A 150 28.72 23.29 -15.82
C LYS A 150 27.72 24.46 -15.86
N SER A 151 26.44 24.17 -16.11
CA SER A 151 25.39 25.16 -16.37
C SER A 151 24.30 25.20 -15.30
N VAL A 152 24.44 24.42 -14.23
CA VAL A 152 23.50 24.31 -13.10
C VAL A 152 24.22 24.59 -11.78
N ASN A 153 23.48 25.03 -10.77
CA ASN A 153 24.05 25.34 -9.46
C ASN A 153 24.36 24.07 -8.66
N MET A 154 23.49 23.07 -8.76
CA MET A 154 23.66 21.78 -8.10
C MET A 154 22.96 20.69 -8.90
N LEU A 155 23.63 19.54 -9.03
CA LEU A 155 23.02 18.32 -9.53
C LEU A 155 22.46 17.56 -8.33
N VAL A 156 21.16 17.29 -8.34
CA VAL A 156 20.39 16.78 -7.19
C VAL A 156 20.25 15.26 -7.27
N GLU A 157 19.91 14.72 -8.44
CA GLU A 157 19.69 13.29 -8.63
C GLU A 157 20.00 12.86 -10.08
N ILE A 158 20.39 11.58 -10.27
CA ILE A 158 20.66 10.96 -11.58
C ILE A 158 19.72 9.76 -11.74
N HIS A 159 18.90 9.75 -12.78
CA HIS A 159 17.96 8.68 -13.12
C HIS A 159 18.45 7.96 -14.40
N GLU A 160 19.34 6.98 -14.23
CA GLU A 160 20.02 6.30 -15.35
C GLU A 160 19.04 5.57 -16.30
N SER A 161 18.02 4.90 -15.76
CA SER A 161 17.00 4.16 -16.51
C SER A 161 16.20 5.05 -17.47
N SER A 162 15.73 6.20 -16.98
CA SER A 162 14.98 7.17 -17.77
C SER A 162 15.88 8.13 -18.57
N LYS A 163 17.20 7.94 -18.53
CA LYS A 163 18.23 8.91 -18.98
C LYS A 163 17.83 10.35 -18.63
N ALA A 164 17.73 10.64 -17.34
CA ALA A 164 17.34 11.97 -16.84
C ALA A 164 18.16 12.41 -15.63
N VAL A 165 18.29 13.72 -15.39
CA VAL A 165 18.90 14.27 -14.16
C VAL A 165 18.02 15.34 -13.55
N THR A 166 17.97 15.37 -12.21
CA THR A 166 17.32 16.44 -11.45
C THR A 166 18.38 17.45 -11.03
N VAL A 167 18.13 18.74 -11.22
CA VAL A 167 19.08 19.83 -10.98
C VAL A 167 18.39 21.02 -10.31
N SER A 168 19.18 21.90 -9.70
CA SER A 168 18.75 23.27 -9.38
C SER A 168 19.57 24.31 -10.16
N LEU A 169 18.89 25.36 -10.63
CA LEU A 169 19.43 26.45 -11.44
C LEU A 169 18.76 27.79 -11.11
N ASP A 170 19.43 28.90 -11.44
CA ASP A 170 18.73 30.19 -11.59
C ASP A 170 17.73 30.07 -12.75
N PRO A 171 16.46 30.49 -12.60
CA PRO A 171 15.48 30.42 -13.69
C PRO A 171 15.95 31.01 -15.03
N GLN A 172 16.82 32.02 -15.02
CA GLN A 172 17.38 32.64 -16.24
C GLN A 172 18.23 31.67 -17.08
N ASN A 173 18.76 30.59 -16.48
CA ASN A 173 19.58 29.61 -17.16
C ASN A 173 18.77 28.48 -17.83
N LEU A 174 17.43 28.51 -17.73
CA LEU A 174 16.57 27.44 -18.24
C LEU A 174 16.68 27.28 -19.77
N GLU A 175 16.76 28.39 -20.51
CA GLU A 175 16.95 28.36 -21.96
C GLU A 175 18.33 27.78 -22.35
N ILE A 176 19.37 28.01 -21.55
CA ILE A 176 20.72 27.47 -21.78
C ILE A 176 20.70 25.93 -21.72
N LEU A 177 19.90 25.36 -20.82
CA LEU A 177 19.74 23.90 -20.73
C LEU A 177 18.91 23.34 -21.88
N ALA A 178 17.92 24.07 -22.36
CA ALA A 178 17.11 23.67 -23.52
C ALA A 178 17.88 23.76 -24.84
N ASP A 179 18.85 24.68 -24.96
CA ASP A 179 19.70 24.79 -26.15
C ASP A 179 20.69 23.61 -26.32
N LEU A 180 20.90 22.81 -25.28
CA LEU A 180 21.76 21.62 -25.36
C LEU A 180 21.15 20.58 -26.33
N PRO A 181 21.90 20.13 -27.37
CA PRO A 181 21.33 19.29 -28.44
C PRO A 181 20.97 17.88 -27.97
N TYR A 182 21.58 17.39 -26.88
CA TYR A 182 21.29 16.09 -26.29
C TYR A 182 20.17 16.11 -25.23
N VAL A 183 19.69 17.30 -24.85
CA VAL A 183 18.51 17.45 -23.98
C VAL A 183 17.27 17.37 -24.86
N PHE A 184 16.34 16.52 -24.44
CA PHE A 184 15.09 16.23 -25.13
C PHE A 184 13.92 17.02 -24.52
N TYR A 185 13.81 17.06 -23.19
CA TYR A 185 12.72 17.75 -22.49
C TYR A 185 13.13 18.19 -21.09
N ILE A 186 12.48 19.24 -20.55
CA ILE A 186 12.72 19.80 -19.22
C ILE A 186 11.37 19.99 -18.52
N GLU A 187 11.15 19.26 -17.43
CA GLU A 187 9.94 19.28 -16.61
C GLU A 187 10.25 19.80 -15.17
N PRO A 188 9.32 20.48 -14.47
CA PRO A 188 9.53 20.86 -13.07
C PRO A 188 9.74 19.63 -12.17
N ILE A 189 10.44 19.77 -11.04
CA ILE A 189 10.44 18.69 -10.04
C ILE A 189 9.06 18.50 -9.39
N ASP A 190 8.98 17.41 -8.64
CA ASP A 190 7.81 16.95 -7.94
C ASP A 190 7.62 17.62 -6.55
N PRO A 191 6.39 18.05 -6.17
CA PRO A 191 6.04 18.54 -4.83
C PRO A 191 5.89 17.43 -3.77
N PRO A 192 5.88 17.82 -2.48
CA PRO A 192 5.63 16.92 -1.33
C PRO A 192 4.15 16.52 -1.11
N ALA A 193 3.91 15.39 -0.41
CA ALA A 193 2.61 14.68 -0.30
C ALA A 193 2.00 14.61 1.14
N LYS A 194 0.71 14.22 1.28
CA LYS A 194 -0.11 14.20 2.54
C LYS A 194 -1.34 13.21 2.58
N PRO A 195 -1.93 12.87 3.77
CA PRO A 195 -2.70 11.60 4.06
C PRO A 195 -4.29 11.60 4.17
N GLU A 196 -5.05 10.50 3.79
CA GLU A 196 -6.29 9.93 4.51
C GLU A 196 -7.41 9.12 3.72
N ASN A 197 -8.52 8.59 4.37
CA ASN A 197 -9.22 7.24 4.16
C ASN A 197 -10.76 7.11 4.44
N SER A 198 -11.56 6.04 4.11
CA SER A 198 -12.86 5.63 4.82
C SER A 198 -13.62 4.30 4.54
N THR A 199 -14.74 4.05 5.31
CA THR A 199 -15.77 2.96 5.56
C THR A 199 -16.00 1.89 4.48
N GLY A 200 -14.91 1.57 3.81
CA GLY A 200 -14.88 0.97 2.50
C GLY A 200 -15.17 -0.52 2.53
N ARG A 201 -14.96 -1.25 3.63
CA ARG A 201 -15.20 -2.70 3.62
C ARG A 201 -16.63 -3.08 3.22
N THR A 202 -17.63 -2.30 3.63
CA THR A 202 -19.02 -2.49 3.19
C THR A 202 -19.30 -1.77 1.87
N LEU A 203 -18.73 -0.58 1.62
CA LEU A 203 -18.97 0.14 0.37
C LEU A 203 -18.30 -0.50 -0.86
N HIS A 204 -17.14 -1.13 -0.71
CA HIS A 204 -16.40 -1.83 -1.78
C HIS A 204 -16.90 -3.27 -1.97
N ARG A 205 -17.83 -3.72 -1.12
CA ARG A 205 -18.39 -5.08 -1.03
C ARG A 205 -17.35 -6.17 -0.65
N THR A 206 -16.26 -5.76 0.01
CA THR A 206 -15.25 -6.64 0.61
C THR A 206 -15.85 -7.62 1.63
N ASN A 207 -16.87 -7.19 2.39
CA ASN A 207 -17.49 -8.00 3.44
C ASN A 207 -18.23 -9.25 2.92
N ILE A 208 -18.83 -9.20 1.72
CA ILE A 208 -19.57 -10.32 1.12
C ILE A 208 -18.65 -11.32 0.40
N ILE A 209 -17.43 -10.91 0.05
CA ILE A 209 -16.39 -11.82 -0.46
C ILE A 209 -15.45 -12.35 0.64
N ASN A 210 -15.50 -11.77 1.85
CA ASN A 210 -14.72 -12.16 3.02
C ASN A 210 -15.62 -12.24 4.27
N THR A 211 -16.35 -13.34 4.35
CA THR A 211 -17.46 -13.56 5.30
C THR A 211 -17.02 -14.27 6.59
N ALA A 212 -17.79 -14.13 7.67
CA ALA A 212 -17.53 -14.84 8.93
C ALA A 212 -18.17 -16.24 9.00
N PHE A 213 -19.31 -16.48 8.34
CA PHE A 213 -20.08 -17.73 8.43
C PHE A 213 -19.55 -18.84 7.51
N PRO A 214 -19.70 -20.15 7.84
CA PRO A 214 -18.93 -21.22 7.18
C PRO A 214 -19.17 -21.41 5.67
N SER A 215 -20.37 -21.13 5.16
CA SER A 215 -20.74 -21.34 3.75
C SER A 215 -20.41 -20.15 2.83
N GLY A 216 -20.03 -19.00 3.38
CA GLY A 216 -19.70 -17.81 2.60
C GLY A 216 -18.24 -17.76 2.13
N ARG A 217 -17.96 -16.90 1.14
CA ARG A 217 -16.63 -16.68 0.55
C ARG A 217 -15.58 -16.26 1.59
N LYS A 218 -14.31 -16.62 1.33
CA LYS A 218 -13.15 -16.44 2.23
C LYS A 218 -11.97 -15.72 1.55
N TYR A 219 -12.27 -14.84 0.60
CA TYR A 219 -11.27 -14.09 -0.14
C TYR A 219 -10.75 -12.93 0.72
N ASN A 220 -9.72 -13.18 1.53
CA ASN A 220 -9.06 -12.19 2.39
C ASN A 220 -7.70 -11.72 1.84
N GLY A 221 -7.33 -12.09 0.62
CA GLY A 221 -6.02 -11.82 0.02
C GLY A 221 -4.91 -12.75 0.48
N ASN A 222 -5.22 -13.87 1.14
CA ASN A 222 -4.22 -14.86 1.54
C ASN A 222 -3.50 -15.44 0.31
N GLY A 223 -2.17 -15.49 0.36
CA GLY A 223 -1.34 -15.94 -0.76
C GLY A 223 -1.13 -14.90 -1.87
N VAL A 224 -1.43 -13.62 -1.57
CA VAL A 224 -1.13 -12.48 -2.43
C VAL A 224 -0.25 -11.49 -1.67
N ASN A 225 0.82 -11.05 -2.33
CA ASN A 225 1.81 -10.13 -1.77
C ASN A 225 1.63 -8.75 -2.40
N VAL A 226 1.50 -7.74 -1.54
CA VAL A 226 1.29 -6.34 -1.91
C VAL A 226 2.50 -5.54 -1.48
N MET A 227 2.97 -4.62 -2.33
CA MET A 227 3.97 -3.63 -1.97
C MET A 227 3.29 -2.30 -1.68
N MET A 228 3.62 -1.69 -0.55
CA MET A 228 3.21 -0.36 -0.15
C MET A 228 4.38 0.59 -0.29
N HIS A 229 4.10 1.78 -0.81
CA HIS A 229 5.09 2.78 -1.14
C HIS A 229 4.67 4.13 -0.55
N ASP A 230 5.28 4.50 0.58
CA ASP A 230 4.75 5.54 1.46
C ASP A 230 5.82 6.28 2.31
N ASP A 231 5.45 7.06 3.32
CA ASP A 231 6.34 7.98 4.04
C ASP A 231 7.53 7.33 4.80
N GLY A 232 7.34 6.16 5.42
CA GLY A 232 8.42 5.53 6.19
C GLY A 232 8.21 4.06 6.59
N TYR A 233 8.95 3.65 7.62
CA TYR A 233 8.70 2.40 8.33
C TYR A 233 7.32 2.46 9.00
N VAL A 234 6.67 1.31 9.17
CA VAL A 234 5.36 1.24 9.82
C VAL A 234 5.54 0.83 11.29
N GLU A 235 5.19 1.70 12.24
CA GLU A 235 5.44 1.47 13.67
C GLU A 235 4.90 0.11 14.17
N PRO A 236 5.41 -0.47 15.26
CA PRO A 236 4.88 -1.74 15.77
C PRO A 236 3.35 -1.70 16.03
N HIS A 237 2.59 -2.47 15.26
CA HIS A 237 1.13 -2.61 15.42
C HIS A 237 0.70 -4.08 15.24
N ILE A 238 -0.10 -4.61 16.17
CA ILE A 238 -0.43 -6.05 16.22
C ILE A 238 -1.24 -6.56 15.02
N ASP A 239 -1.94 -5.67 14.32
CA ASP A 239 -2.67 -5.98 13.09
C ASP A 239 -1.78 -6.45 11.94
N ARG A 240 -0.49 -6.06 11.92
CA ARG A 240 0.51 -6.45 10.91
C ARG A 240 1.34 -7.69 11.29
N ARG A 241 1.13 -8.25 12.50
CA ARG A 241 1.96 -9.32 13.07
C ARG A 241 2.13 -10.50 12.12
N GLY A 242 3.39 -10.86 11.84
CA GLY A 242 3.76 -12.00 10.99
C GLY A 242 3.37 -11.87 9.51
N ARG A 243 3.05 -10.66 9.02
CA ARG A 243 2.58 -10.40 7.65
C ARG A 243 3.17 -9.15 7.00
N VAL A 244 4.27 -8.62 7.54
CA VAL A 244 4.98 -7.45 7.00
C VAL A 244 6.47 -7.74 6.84
N ASP A 245 7.09 -7.21 5.79
CA ASP A 245 8.53 -7.18 5.55
C ASP A 245 8.97 -5.75 5.20
N GLU A 246 9.86 -5.20 6.03
CA GLU A 246 10.40 -3.84 5.93
C GLU A 246 11.89 -3.85 5.52
N SER A 247 12.45 -5.01 5.14
CA SER A 247 13.86 -5.13 4.74
C SER A 247 14.20 -4.41 3.43
N PHE A 248 13.18 -4.01 2.67
CA PHE A 248 13.29 -3.23 1.43
C PHE A 248 13.14 -1.71 1.65
N CYS A 249 12.94 -1.27 2.90
CA CYS A 249 12.65 0.11 3.28
C CYS A 249 13.89 1.03 3.26
N ASN A 250 14.64 1.03 2.15
CA ASN A 250 15.82 1.87 1.95
C ASN A 250 15.42 3.35 1.90
N GLY A 251 15.99 4.17 2.79
CA GLY A 251 15.69 5.60 2.88
C GLY A 251 14.39 5.95 3.60
N CYS A 252 13.69 4.97 4.19
CA CYS A 252 12.48 5.20 4.96
C CYS A 252 12.73 6.09 6.18
N SER A 253 11.79 7.02 6.42
CA SER A 253 11.79 7.82 7.64
C SER A 253 11.58 6.94 8.87
N SER A 254 12.23 7.34 9.97
CA SER A 254 12.05 6.79 11.32
C SER A 254 11.47 7.84 12.29
N SER A 255 10.92 8.93 11.75
CA SER A 255 10.25 9.97 12.51
C SER A 255 8.85 9.51 12.93
N SER A 256 8.53 9.59 14.23
CA SER A 256 7.21 9.24 14.77
C SER A 256 6.06 10.21 14.40
N GLY A 257 6.32 11.14 13.47
CA GLY A 257 5.30 11.98 12.82
C GLY A 257 4.86 11.47 11.46
N ASP A 258 5.61 10.55 10.85
CA ASP A 258 5.37 10.01 9.51
C ASP A 258 4.49 8.75 9.65
N SER A 259 3.19 9.00 9.75
CA SER A 259 2.14 8.04 10.13
C SER A 259 1.23 7.64 8.96
N HIS A 260 1.50 8.14 7.75
CA HIS A 260 0.68 7.87 6.56
C HIS A 260 0.81 6.40 6.16
N GLY A 261 2.03 5.86 6.08
CA GLY A 261 2.28 4.46 5.76
C GLY A 261 1.66 3.50 6.78
N ASP A 262 1.68 3.87 8.06
CA ASP A 262 1.05 3.10 9.14
C ASP A 262 -0.44 2.84 8.86
N HIS A 263 -1.13 3.82 8.32
CA HIS A 263 -2.59 3.82 8.16
C HIS A 263 -3.04 3.35 6.78
N VAL A 264 -2.26 3.62 5.72
CA VAL A 264 -2.30 2.87 4.45
C VAL A 264 -2.19 1.38 4.70
N SER A 265 -1.19 0.94 5.48
CA SER A 265 -0.91 -0.49 5.70
C SER A 265 -2.11 -1.20 6.33
N GLY A 266 -2.76 -0.58 7.31
CA GLY A 266 -4.00 -1.07 7.91
C GLY A 266 -5.16 -1.15 6.92
N THR A 267 -5.28 -0.20 5.99
CA THR A 267 -6.34 -0.21 4.96
C THR A 267 -6.21 -1.39 4.02
N ILE A 268 -4.98 -1.66 3.56
CA ILE A 268 -4.69 -2.80 2.68
C ILE A 268 -5.02 -4.09 3.43
N MET A 269 -4.45 -4.26 4.63
CA MET A 269 -4.28 -5.61 5.20
C MET A 269 -4.38 -5.74 6.72
N GLY A 270 -4.74 -4.68 7.46
CA GLY A 270 -4.87 -4.73 8.92
C GLY A 270 -5.85 -5.81 9.39
N ALA A 271 -5.47 -6.64 10.37
CA ALA A 271 -6.30 -7.77 10.81
C ALA A 271 -7.52 -7.39 11.66
N GLY A 272 -7.54 -6.19 12.25
CA GLY A 272 -8.43 -5.86 13.37
C GLY A 272 -8.09 -6.67 14.62
N ASN A 273 -6.79 -6.91 14.86
CA ASN A 273 -6.29 -7.66 16.02
C ASN A 273 -6.36 -6.83 17.31
N LEU A 274 -6.16 -5.51 17.21
CA LEU A 274 -6.46 -4.59 18.30
C LEU A 274 -7.96 -4.29 18.36
N ASP A 275 -8.52 -3.61 17.35
CA ASP A 275 -9.95 -3.33 17.24
C ASP A 275 -10.52 -4.00 15.97
N PRO A 276 -11.55 -4.88 16.07
CA PRO A 276 -12.21 -5.46 14.90
C PRO A 276 -12.74 -4.46 13.85
N LEU A 277 -13.04 -3.22 14.26
CA LEU A 277 -13.53 -2.15 13.36
C LEU A 277 -12.45 -1.62 12.43
N GLY A 278 -11.18 -1.66 12.84
CA GLY A 278 -10.03 -1.17 12.06
C GLY A 278 -9.41 -2.21 11.12
N ARG A 279 -10.15 -3.27 10.80
CA ARG A 279 -9.72 -4.28 9.81
C ARG A 279 -9.63 -3.66 8.40
N GLY A 280 -8.61 -4.05 7.64
CA GLY A 280 -8.43 -3.69 6.23
C GLY A 280 -9.25 -4.55 5.26
N MET A 281 -9.06 -4.34 3.96
CA MET A 281 -9.79 -5.10 2.94
C MET A 281 -9.30 -6.55 2.85
N ALA A 282 -7.98 -6.73 2.78
CA ALA A 282 -7.30 -8.01 2.62
C ALA A 282 -6.54 -8.41 3.90
N ASP A 283 -7.27 -8.74 4.97
CA ASP A 283 -6.73 -9.17 6.26
C ASP A 283 -5.92 -10.49 6.22
N GLY A 284 -5.80 -11.13 5.06
CA GLY A 284 -4.95 -12.30 4.79
C GLY A 284 -3.65 -12.03 4.02
N SER A 285 -3.48 -10.86 3.38
CA SER A 285 -2.33 -10.61 2.51
C SER A 285 -1.03 -10.37 3.27
N PHE A 286 0.09 -10.41 2.54
CA PHE A 286 1.42 -10.06 3.03
C PHE A 286 1.87 -8.72 2.44
N LEU A 287 2.54 -7.88 3.25
CA LEU A 287 2.92 -6.51 2.89
C LEU A 287 4.44 -6.32 2.84
N TYR A 288 4.93 -5.80 1.72
CA TYR A 288 6.29 -5.26 1.59
C TYR A 288 6.24 -3.75 1.72
N VAL A 289 7.09 -3.16 2.57
CA VAL A 289 7.07 -1.72 2.87
C VAL A 289 8.30 -1.04 2.31
N LEU A 290 8.08 0.07 1.59
CA LEU A 290 9.12 0.88 0.96
C LEU A 290 8.81 2.38 1.11
N GLY A 291 9.86 3.16 1.32
CA GLY A 291 9.79 4.61 1.48
C GLY A 291 9.66 5.31 0.13
N TYR A 292 8.94 6.42 0.09
CA TYR A 292 8.61 7.13 -1.15
C TYR A 292 9.87 7.52 -1.94
N SER A 293 10.03 6.90 -3.11
CA SER A 293 11.13 7.16 -4.03
C SER A 293 10.80 6.63 -5.42
N THR A 294 10.97 7.47 -6.44
CA THR A 294 10.81 7.03 -7.84
C THR A 294 11.79 5.91 -8.21
N ASN A 295 12.92 5.79 -7.49
CA ASN A 295 13.92 4.74 -7.69
C ASN A 295 13.40 3.32 -7.38
N ASN A 296 12.37 3.18 -6.54
CA ASN A 296 11.78 1.87 -6.22
C ASN A 296 11.14 1.18 -7.43
N TYR A 297 10.60 1.92 -8.40
CA TYR A 297 10.05 1.32 -9.62
C TYR A 297 11.14 0.71 -10.52
N TYR A 298 12.36 1.26 -10.52
CA TYR A 298 13.44 0.76 -11.37
C TYR A 298 14.23 -0.39 -10.76
N GLN A 299 14.31 -0.47 -9.42
CA GLN A 299 15.14 -1.47 -8.73
C GLN A 299 14.29 -2.44 -7.90
N SER A 300 13.49 -1.90 -6.98
CA SER A 300 12.80 -2.68 -5.95
C SER A 300 11.63 -3.49 -6.51
N VAL A 301 10.77 -2.88 -7.33
CA VAL A 301 9.59 -3.57 -7.89
C VAL A 301 9.95 -4.76 -8.80
N PRO A 302 10.88 -4.65 -9.78
CA PRO A 302 11.39 -5.79 -10.53
C PRO A 302 11.87 -6.95 -9.67
N SER A 303 12.60 -6.65 -8.59
CA SER A 303 13.12 -7.66 -7.64
C SER A 303 12.01 -8.29 -6.80
N LEU A 304 11.08 -7.47 -6.28
CA LEU A 304 9.94 -7.92 -5.48
C LEU A 304 8.96 -8.79 -6.29
N TYR A 305 8.69 -8.44 -7.54
CA TYR A 305 7.90 -9.27 -8.45
C TYR A 305 8.60 -10.63 -8.68
N SER A 306 9.87 -10.59 -9.11
CA SER A 306 10.60 -11.79 -9.57
C SER A 306 10.97 -12.76 -8.44
N ASN A 307 11.27 -12.25 -7.25
CA ASN A 307 11.78 -13.06 -6.13
C ASN A 307 10.74 -13.30 -5.01
N TYR A 308 9.67 -12.48 -4.95
CA TYR A 308 8.73 -12.47 -3.82
C TYR A 308 7.24 -12.45 -4.23
N ASP A 309 6.88 -12.72 -5.49
CA ASP A 309 5.48 -12.78 -5.97
C ASP A 309 4.66 -11.51 -5.67
N VAL A 310 5.31 -10.34 -5.59
CA VAL A 310 4.63 -9.05 -5.40
C VAL A 310 3.95 -8.64 -6.69
N VAL A 311 2.62 -8.69 -6.70
CA VAL A 311 1.78 -8.51 -7.90
C VAL A 311 0.94 -7.24 -7.87
N ILE A 312 0.90 -6.52 -6.75
CA ILE A 312 0.16 -5.26 -6.60
C ILE A 312 1.08 -4.25 -5.90
N THR A 313 1.17 -3.02 -6.42
CA THR A 313 1.77 -1.89 -5.70
C THR A 313 0.71 -0.87 -5.31
N SER A 314 0.76 -0.38 -4.08
CA SER A 314 -0.08 0.70 -3.56
C SER A 314 0.79 1.93 -3.26
N ALA A 315 0.61 3.01 -4.02
CA ALA A 315 1.40 4.22 -3.90
C ALA A 315 0.51 5.46 -3.75
N SER A 316 0.51 6.02 -2.55
CA SER A 316 -0.53 6.97 -2.12
C SER A 316 -0.06 8.43 -2.07
N TYR A 317 1.22 8.68 -2.30
CA TYR A 317 1.83 10.00 -2.46
C TYR A 317 1.61 10.57 -3.88
N SER A 318 1.95 11.85 -4.13
CA SER A 318 1.77 12.46 -5.46
C SER A 318 2.72 13.60 -5.79
N ASN A 319 2.88 13.83 -7.10
CA ASN A 319 3.98 14.55 -7.71
C ASN A 319 3.45 15.55 -8.76
N GLY A 320 2.96 16.69 -8.31
CA GLY A 320 2.60 17.84 -9.16
C GLY A 320 1.13 17.82 -9.51
N CYS A 321 0.57 18.97 -9.91
CA CYS A 321 -0.76 18.97 -10.49
C CYS A 321 -0.70 18.85 -12.01
N ASN A 322 -1.47 17.90 -12.55
CA ASN A 322 -1.65 17.62 -13.96
C ASN A 322 -0.36 17.57 -14.79
N ALA A 323 0.62 16.74 -14.40
CA ALA A 323 1.93 16.67 -15.08
C ALA A 323 1.90 16.02 -16.49
N GLY A 324 0.74 15.55 -16.93
CA GLY A 324 0.62 14.81 -18.19
C GLY A 324 1.35 13.46 -18.15
N TYR A 325 1.52 12.86 -19.33
CA TYR A 325 2.23 11.61 -19.49
C TYR A 325 3.76 11.83 -19.37
N THR A 326 4.38 11.52 -18.22
CA THR A 326 5.80 11.80 -17.94
C THR A 326 6.72 10.59 -18.20
N SER A 327 8.04 10.79 -18.04
CA SER A 327 9.06 9.71 -18.06
C SER A 327 8.65 8.51 -17.19
N LEU A 328 8.27 8.76 -15.94
CA LEU A 328 7.83 7.71 -15.03
C LEU A 328 6.51 7.05 -15.47
N ALA A 329 5.61 7.78 -16.16
CA ALA A 329 4.37 7.21 -16.69
C ALA A 329 4.65 6.18 -17.80
N ARG A 330 5.55 6.53 -18.74
CA ARG A 330 6.07 5.63 -19.77
C ARG A 330 6.68 4.37 -19.15
N ASP A 331 7.54 4.55 -18.15
CA ASP A 331 8.29 3.46 -17.56
C ASP A 331 7.38 2.50 -16.75
N LEU A 332 6.27 3.00 -16.17
CA LEU A 332 5.24 2.18 -15.53
C LEU A 332 4.38 1.41 -16.56
N ASP A 333 4.00 2.03 -17.68
CA ASP A 333 3.27 1.34 -18.75
C ASP A 333 4.09 0.17 -19.31
N ALA A 334 5.39 0.40 -19.58
CA ALA A 334 6.34 -0.63 -19.99
C ALA A 334 6.55 -1.72 -18.90
N GLN A 335 6.52 -1.33 -17.62
CA GLN A 335 6.64 -2.24 -16.49
C GLN A 335 5.41 -3.16 -16.35
N ASN A 336 4.19 -2.64 -16.54
CA ASN A 336 2.96 -3.44 -16.58
C ASN A 336 2.89 -4.40 -17.79
N SER A 337 3.55 -4.06 -18.90
CA SER A 337 3.70 -4.97 -20.06
C SER A 337 4.77 -6.05 -19.82
N SER A 338 5.85 -5.71 -19.11
CA SER A 338 6.96 -6.63 -18.79
C SER A 338 6.61 -7.64 -17.69
N TYR A 339 5.80 -7.23 -16.70
CA TYR A 339 5.38 -8.07 -15.59
C TYR A 339 3.87 -8.30 -15.66
N SER A 340 3.49 -9.35 -16.38
CA SER A 340 2.11 -9.62 -16.78
C SER A 340 1.10 -9.73 -15.64
N SER A 341 1.50 -10.06 -14.41
CA SER A 341 0.62 -10.08 -13.24
C SER A 341 0.72 -8.84 -12.35
N LEU A 342 1.62 -7.90 -12.63
CA LEU A 342 1.84 -6.70 -11.82
C LEU A 342 0.82 -5.61 -12.16
N LEU A 343 0.17 -5.04 -11.15
CA LEU A 343 -0.74 -3.91 -11.28
C LEU A 343 -0.35 -2.78 -10.32
N HIS A 344 -0.20 -1.57 -10.86
CA HIS A 344 0.10 -0.38 -10.06
C HIS A 344 -1.18 0.38 -9.71
N VAL A 345 -1.37 0.67 -8.43
CA VAL A 345 -2.50 1.42 -7.89
C VAL A 345 -1.98 2.71 -7.25
N PHE A 346 -2.60 3.84 -7.63
CA PHE A 346 -2.24 5.18 -7.21
C PHE A 346 -3.46 5.97 -6.74
N SER A 347 -3.26 6.89 -5.80
CA SER A 347 -4.29 7.88 -5.39
C SER A 347 -4.50 8.96 -6.46
N ALA A 348 -5.70 9.31 -6.91
CA ALA A 348 -5.83 10.29 -8.01
C ALA A 348 -5.26 11.69 -7.66
N GLY A 349 -5.29 12.07 -6.39
CA GLY A 349 -4.84 13.36 -5.88
C GLY A 349 -5.88 14.06 -5.03
N ASN A 350 -5.43 15.02 -4.24
CA ASN A 350 -6.28 15.82 -3.35
C ASN A 350 -6.43 17.28 -3.86
N SER A 351 -6.32 17.49 -5.17
CA SER A 351 -6.33 18.81 -5.84
C SER A 351 -7.68 19.15 -6.48
N GLY A 352 -8.78 18.52 -6.05
CA GLY A 352 -10.14 18.66 -6.62
C GLY A 352 -10.75 20.08 -6.60
N SER A 353 -10.14 21.04 -5.90
CA SER A 353 -10.49 22.47 -5.90
C SER A 353 -9.47 23.35 -6.64
N SER A 354 -8.37 22.78 -7.13
CA SER A 354 -7.32 23.49 -7.87
C SER A 354 -7.68 23.61 -9.35
N ASP A 355 -7.27 24.73 -9.96
CA ASP A 355 -7.02 24.80 -11.41
C ASP A 355 -5.57 24.35 -11.63
N CYS A 356 -5.38 23.42 -12.55
CA CYS A 356 -4.08 22.82 -12.84
C CYS A 356 -3.66 22.98 -14.30
N GLY A 357 -4.20 24.00 -14.99
CA GLY A 357 -3.74 24.40 -16.32
C GLY A 357 -4.26 23.54 -17.48
N TYR A 358 -5.37 22.84 -17.26
CA TYR A 358 -6.11 22.10 -18.29
C TYR A 358 -6.97 23.03 -19.18
N GLY A 359 -7.33 24.22 -18.68
CA GLY A 359 -8.12 25.22 -19.42
C GLY A 359 -9.61 25.28 -19.04
N ALA A 360 -10.14 24.26 -18.36
CA ALA A 360 -11.54 24.21 -17.93
C ALA A 360 -11.85 24.95 -16.60
N GLY A 361 -10.84 25.55 -15.97
CA GLY A 361 -10.91 26.18 -14.65
C GLY A 361 -10.75 25.21 -13.47
N SER A 362 -10.94 25.71 -12.26
CA SER A 362 -10.78 24.92 -11.03
C SER A 362 -11.75 23.74 -10.95
N GLY A 363 -11.24 22.57 -10.56
CA GLY A 363 -12.05 21.38 -10.32
C GLY A 363 -12.22 20.45 -11.52
N TRP A 364 -11.35 20.58 -12.53
CA TRP A 364 -11.22 19.70 -13.69
C TRP A 364 -9.74 19.60 -14.10
N GLY A 365 -9.35 18.50 -14.75
CA GLY A 365 -7.99 18.29 -15.25
C GLY A 365 -6.93 18.47 -14.18
N ASN A 366 -7.15 17.88 -13.01
CA ASN A 366 -6.32 18.09 -11.81
C ASN A 366 -5.88 16.79 -11.13
N VAL A 367 -5.86 15.68 -11.88
CA VAL A 367 -5.12 14.46 -11.52
C VAL A 367 -3.66 14.81 -11.26
N THR A 368 -3.18 14.43 -10.10
CA THR A 368 -1.82 14.77 -9.62
C THR A 368 -0.83 13.67 -9.97
N GLY A 369 0.46 13.98 -10.19
CA GLY A 369 1.43 12.96 -10.56
C GLY A 369 1.33 12.51 -12.02
N GLY A 370 2.42 12.64 -12.79
CA GLY A 370 2.44 12.14 -14.17
C GLY A 370 2.30 10.62 -14.24
N HIS A 371 2.90 9.93 -13.27
CA HIS A 371 2.82 8.48 -13.07
C HIS A 371 1.37 7.95 -12.93
N LYS A 372 0.41 8.79 -12.54
CA LYS A 372 -1.01 8.44 -12.38
C LYS A 372 -1.82 8.59 -13.66
N GLN A 373 -1.24 9.30 -14.64
CA GLN A 373 -1.78 9.44 -15.99
C GLN A 373 -1.24 8.36 -16.94
N ALA A 374 -0.41 7.43 -16.46
CA ALA A 374 -0.07 6.21 -17.18
C ALA A 374 -1.34 5.42 -17.57
N LYS A 375 -1.30 4.71 -18.70
CA LYS A 375 -2.45 4.00 -19.30
C LYS A 375 -2.79 2.71 -18.55
N ASN A 376 -1.76 2.00 -18.12
CA ASN A 376 -1.85 0.63 -17.60
C ASN A 376 -2.07 0.60 -16.08
N VAL A 377 -1.81 1.71 -15.39
CA VAL A 377 -1.99 1.88 -13.94
C VAL A 377 -3.43 2.25 -13.57
N ILE A 378 -3.81 2.07 -12.31
CA ILE A 378 -5.09 2.56 -11.75
C ILE A 378 -4.85 3.82 -10.93
N ALA A 379 -5.54 4.92 -11.25
CA ALA A 379 -5.69 6.10 -10.41
C ALA A 379 -7.06 6.09 -9.73
N VAL A 380 -7.10 6.28 -8.41
CA VAL A 380 -8.32 6.08 -7.61
C VAL A 380 -8.86 7.38 -7.02
N GLY A 381 -10.10 7.74 -7.38
CA GLY A 381 -10.84 8.88 -6.84
C GLY A 381 -11.44 8.63 -5.45
N ASN A 382 -11.68 9.68 -4.68
CA ASN A 382 -12.14 9.63 -3.29
C ASN A 382 -13.64 9.87 -3.17
N THR A 383 -14.35 8.90 -2.58
CA THR A 383 -15.74 9.02 -2.14
C THR A 383 -15.89 8.93 -0.62
N ASP A 384 -17.03 9.39 -0.11
CA ASP A 384 -17.48 9.14 1.26
C ASP A 384 -18.23 7.80 1.42
N TYR A 385 -18.78 7.54 2.60
CA TYR A 385 -19.49 6.30 2.91
C TYR A 385 -20.80 6.11 2.13
N ALA A 386 -21.34 7.18 1.58
CA ALA A 386 -22.53 7.21 0.74
C ALA A 386 -22.19 7.13 -0.77
N ALA A 387 -20.91 6.91 -1.12
CA ALA A 387 -20.36 7.00 -2.48
C ALA A 387 -20.39 8.40 -3.10
N SER A 388 -20.53 9.47 -2.31
CA SER A 388 -20.46 10.84 -2.81
C SER A 388 -19.01 11.27 -2.99
N LEU A 389 -18.66 11.88 -4.12
CA LEU A 389 -17.30 12.35 -4.39
C LEU A 389 -16.86 13.41 -3.36
N ALA A 390 -15.70 13.20 -2.74
CA ALA A 390 -15.07 14.19 -1.88
C ALA A 390 -14.69 15.44 -2.71
N SER A 391 -14.96 16.63 -2.19
CA SER A 391 -14.65 17.90 -2.89
C SER A 391 -13.15 18.08 -3.17
N SER A 392 -12.29 17.47 -2.35
CA SER A 392 -10.85 17.42 -2.54
C SER A 392 -10.39 16.40 -3.57
N SER A 393 -11.19 15.40 -3.96
CA SER A 393 -10.78 14.38 -4.93
C SER A 393 -10.39 15.05 -6.24
N SER A 394 -9.16 14.80 -6.69
CA SER A 394 -8.76 15.12 -8.05
C SER A 394 -9.65 14.39 -9.06
N ARG A 395 -9.82 15.05 -10.20
CA ARG A 395 -10.72 14.70 -11.30
C ARG A 395 -9.96 14.80 -12.61
N GLY A 396 -10.40 14.01 -13.57
CA GLY A 396 -9.95 14.13 -14.95
C GLY A 396 -10.46 15.39 -15.64
N PRO A 397 -10.20 15.49 -16.96
CA PRO A 397 -9.46 14.51 -17.76
C PRO A 397 -7.99 14.34 -17.34
N ALA A 398 -7.30 13.32 -17.85
CA ALA A 398 -5.84 13.38 -17.96
C ALA A 398 -5.44 14.57 -18.85
N GLU A 399 -4.17 14.98 -18.85
CA GLU A 399 -3.72 16.14 -19.67
C GLU A 399 -4.02 15.93 -21.17
N ASP A 400 -3.98 14.68 -21.64
CA ASP A 400 -4.31 14.30 -23.01
C ASP A 400 -5.79 13.98 -23.24
N GLY A 401 -6.68 14.25 -22.28
CA GLY A 401 -8.14 14.08 -22.42
C GLY A 401 -8.69 12.71 -21.99
N ARG A 402 -7.84 11.72 -21.70
CA ARG A 402 -8.27 10.38 -21.26
C ARG A 402 -9.05 10.41 -19.94
N ILE A 403 -9.88 9.38 -19.76
CA ILE A 403 -10.69 9.16 -18.56
C ILE A 403 -9.77 8.84 -17.37
N LYS A 404 -9.71 9.76 -16.41
CA LYS A 404 -9.14 9.58 -15.07
C LYS A 404 -10.04 10.27 -14.04
N PRO A 405 -10.06 9.89 -12.75
CA PRO A 405 -9.53 8.62 -12.22
C PRO A 405 -10.11 7.41 -12.96
N ASP A 406 -9.47 6.25 -12.91
CA ASP A 406 -10.04 5.05 -13.55
C ASP A 406 -11.26 4.56 -12.77
N ILE A 407 -11.23 4.65 -11.44
CA ILE A 407 -12.28 4.15 -10.54
C ILE A 407 -12.33 4.98 -9.25
N CYS A 408 -13.48 4.96 -8.56
CA CYS A 408 -13.65 5.53 -7.24
C CYS A 408 -13.63 4.46 -6.14
N ALA A 409 -13.01 4.82 -5.03
CA ALA A 409 -13.12 4.09 -3.77
C ALA A 409 -13.20 5.04 -2.58
N GLN A 410 -13.71 4.50 -1.49
CA GLN A 410 -13.91 5.27 -0.28
C GLN A 410 -12.59 5.79 0.34
N GLY A 411 -12.53 7.09 0.64
CA GLY A 411 -11.32 7.79 1.12
C GLY A 411 -11.57 8.99 2.05
N THR A 412 -12.73 9.12 2.70
CA THR A 412 -13.13 10.21 3.64
C THR A 412 -13.63 9.78 5.05
N ASN A 413 -12.82 9.80 6.14
CA ASN A 413 -13.09 9.32 7.54
C ASN A 413 -12.81 7.83 8.02
N VAL A 414 -11.87 7.05 7.45
CA VAL A 414 -11.23 5.75 7.88
C VAL A 414 -10.41 5.87 9.14
N TYR A 415 -11.00 5.48 10.25
CA TYR A 415 -10.49 4.45 11.16
C TYR A 415 -9.60 3.33 10.55
N SER A 416 -8.28 3.50 10.61
CA SER A 416 -7.27 2.46 10.33
C SER A 416 -6.10 2.57 11.31
N THR A 417 -5.17 1.62 11.27
CA THR A 417 -4.03 1.50 12.19
C THR A 417 -3.19 2.78 12.21
N TYR A 418 -2.65 3.13 13.37
CA TYR A 418 -1.90 4.35 13.58
C TYR A 418 -0.79 4.08 14.62
N PRO A 419 0.30 4.88 14.67
CA PRO A 419 1.37 4.79 15.65
C PRO A 419 0.97 4.42 17.09
N ASN A 420 1.90 3.77 17.79
CA ASN A 420 1.79 3.41 19.22
C ASN A 420 0.58 2.53 19.57
N TYR A 421 0.25 1.53 18.74
CA TYR A 421 -0.91 0.63 18.93
C TYR A 421 -2.25 1.39 19.04
N THR A 422 -2.52 2.29 18.09
CA THR A 422 -3.78 3.05 18.05
C THR A 422 -4.46 2.97 16.68
N TYR A 423 -5.65 3.57 16.57
CA TYR A 423 -6.32 3.81 15.29
C TYR A 423 -6.72 5.29 15.21
N ASN A 424 -6.78 5.84 13.99
CA ASN A 424 -7.17 7.23 13.76
C ASN A 424 -8.09 7.34 12.52
N SER A 425 -8.84 8.44 12.39
CA SER A 425 -9.74 8.71 11.25
C SER A 425 -9.34 9.96 10.47
N ILE A 426 -8.98 9.79 9.19
CA ILE A 426 -8.41 10.87 8.34
C ILE A 426 -9.03 10.79 6.91
N THR A 427 -8.74 11.69 5.94
CA THR A 427 -9.41 11.81 4.61
C THR A 427 -8.48 12.19 3.43
N GLY A 428 -8.60 11.52 2.27
CA GLY A 428 -7.85 11.69 1.01
C GLY A 428 -8.07 10.58 -0.06
N THR A 429 -7.66 10.82 -1.30
CA THR A 429 -7.52 9.76 -2.34
C THR A 429 -6.42 8.76 -2.00
N SER A 430 -5.50 9.18 -1.14
CA SER A 430 -4.40 8.39 -0.59
C SER A 430 -4.87 7.05 0.00
N MET A 431 -6.14 6.92 0.42
CA MET A 431 -6.63 5.66 1.02
C MET A 431 -7.82 5.00 0.33
N SER A 432 -8.44 5.72 -0.61
CA SER A 432 -9.12 5.07 -1.74
C SER A 432 -8.18 4.10 -2.46
N CYS A 433 -6.93 4.50 -2.67
CA CYS A 433 -5.85 3.71 -3.29
C CYS A 433 -5.63 2.32 -2.63
N PRO A 434 -5.17 2.19 -1.37
CA PRO A 434 -5.02 0.93 -0.66
C PRO A 434 -6.34 0.18 -0.43
N GLY A 435 -7.49 0.86 -0.42
CA GLY A 435 -8.79 0.20 -0.53
C GLY A 435 -8.88 -0.65 -1.80
N ILE A 436 -8.57 -0.06 -2.96
CA ILE A 436 -8.47 -0.79 -4.24
C ILE A 436 -7.35 -1.84 -4.23
N SER A 437 -6.16 -1.53 -3.69
CA SER A 437 -5.05 -2.50 -3.61
C SER A 437 -5.43 -3.74 -2.78
N GLY A 438 -6.16 -3.55 -1.68
CA GLY A 438 -6.68 -4.64 -0.87
C GLY A 438 -7.81 -5.40 -1.56
N VAL A 439 -8.77 -4.73 -2.20
CA VAL A 439 -9.79 -5.39 -3.04
C VAL A 439 -9.14 -6.24 -4.15
N LEU A 440 -8.14 -5.70 -4.84
CA LEU A 440 -7.37 -6.44 -5.83
C LEU A 440 -6.69 -7.67 -5.22
N ALA A 441 -6.11 -7.57 -4.02
CA ALA A 441 -5.53 -8.74 -3.36
C ALA A 441 -6.58 -9.83 -3.08
N GLN A 442 -7.79 -9.48 -2.67
CA GLN A 442 -8.90 -10.43 -2.53
C GLN A 442 -9.27 -11.08 -3.89
N LEU A 443 -9.34 -10.30 -4.96
CA LEU A 443 -9.68 -10.79 -6.31
C LEU A 443 -8.55 -11.63 -6.94
N TYR A 444 -7.28 -11.33 -6.66
CA TYR A 444 -6.14 -12.16 -7.05
C TYR A 444 -6.16 -13.51 -6.32
N GLN A 445 -6.53 -13.56 -5.03
CA GLN A 445 -6.75 -14.83 -4.33
C GLN A 445 -7.88 -15.62 -5.01
N ALA A 446 -9.02 -14.97 -5.30
CA ALA A 446 -10.14 -15.62 -5.96
C ALA A 446 -9.74 -16.20 -7.33
N TYR A 447 -9.01 -15.44 -8.16
CA TYR A 447 -8.49 -15.93 -9.42
C TYR A 447 -7.52 -17.11 -9.21
N LYS A 448 -6.57 -17.03 -8.28
CA LYS A 448 -5.62 -18.11 -7.96
C LYS A 448 -6.36 -19.39 -7.55
N GLU A 449 -7.38 -19.31 -6.70
CA GLU A 449 -8.16 -20.47 -6.28
C GLU A 449 -8.96 -21.10 -7.44
N LEU A 450 -9.52 -20.29 -8.34
CA LEU A 450 -10.23 -20.75 -9.54
C LEU A 450 -9.29 -21.29 -10.63
N ASN A 451 -8.03 -20.84 -10.67
CA ASN A 451 -7.07 -21.10 -11.76
C ASN A 451 -5.79 -21.82 -11.29
N ASN A 452 -5.92 -22.81 -10.40
CA ASN A 452 -4.83 -23.72 -10.00
C ASN A 452 -3.58 -23.01 -9.44
N GLY A 453 -3.79 -21.95 -8.65
CA GLY A 453 -2.75 -21.15 -7.99
C GLY A 453 -2.04 -20.14 -8.89
N GLN A 454 -2.38 -20.04 -10.18
CA GLN A 454 -1.76 -19.09 -11.10
C GLN A 454 -2.23 -17.66 -10.82
N ASN A 455 -1.32 -16.70 -10.85
CA ASN A 455 -1.70 -15.28 -10.83
C ASN A 455 -2.44 -14.91 -12.13
N PRO A 456 -3.42 -13.99 -12.08
CA PRO A 456 -4.05 -13.44 -13.26
C PRO A 456 -3.10 -12.54 -14.05
N ASN A 457 -3.45 -12.23 -15.30
CA ASN A 457 -2.89 -11.07 -15.96
C ASN A 457 -3.48 -9.79 -15.33
N SER A 458 -2.66 -8.79 -15.03
CA SER A 458 -3.10 -7.54 -14.39
C SER A 458 -4.06 -6.73 -15.25
N ALA A 459 -3.95 -6.80 -16.59
CA ALA A 459 -4.90 -6.18 -17.50
C ALA A 459 -6.29 -6.81 -17.40
N LEU A 460 -6.37 -8.15 -17.29
CA LEU A 460 -7.64 -8.83 -17.02
C LEU A 460 -8.25 -8.35 -15.70
N MET A 461 -7.45 -8.20 -14.65
CA MET A 461 -7.93 -7.76 -13.34
C MET A 461 -8.41 -6.31 -13.37
N LYS A 462 -7.72 -5.41 -14.08
CA LYS A 462 -8.20 -4.04 -14.30
C LYS A 462 -9.49 -4.03 -15.12
N CYS A 463 -9.58 -4.81 -16.20
CA CYS A 463 -10.79 -4.97 -17.01
C CYS A 463 -12.00 -5.42 -16.18
N ILE A 464 -11.84 -6.45 -15.34
CA ILE A 464 -12.92 -6.95 -14.47
C ILE A 464 -13.29 -5.92 -13.39
N LEU A 465 -12.30 -5.27 -12.76
CA LEU A 465 -12.52 -4.28 -11.72
C LEU A 465 -13.30 -3.06 -12.24
N LEU A 466 -12.94 -2.54 -13.42
CA LEU A 466 -13.61 -1.41 -14.05
C LEU A 466 -15.00 -1.80 -14.60
N ASN A 467 -15.12 -2.96 -15.26
CA ASN A 467 -16.40 -3.37 -15.84
C ASN A 467 -17.46 -3.65 -14.76
N SER A 468 -17.07 -4.22 -13.62
CA SER A 468 -17.98 -4.55 -12.51
C SER A 468 -18.35 -3.38 -11.59
N ALA A 469 -17.75 -2.21 -11.78
CA ALA A 469 -18.03 -1.03 -10.96
C ALA A 469 -19.50 -0.58 -11.04
N ASP A 470 -20.01 -0.03 -9.95
CA ASP A 470 -21.33 0.60 -9.90
C ASP A 470 -21.26 1.98 -10.57
N ASP A 471 -22.06 2.21 -11.61
CA ASP A 471 -22.18 3.51 -12.29
C ASP A 471 -22.73 4.55 -11.30
N ILE A 472 -21.98 5.64 -11.09
CA ILE A 472 -22.31 6.72 -10.14
C ILE A 472 -21.91 8.08 -10.71
N GLY A 473 -22.74 9.09 -10.45
CA GLY A 473 -22.53 10.44 -10.97
C GLY A 473 -23.36 10.69 -12.22
N ASN A 474 -22.70 11.01 -13.32
CA ASN A 474 -23.33 11.03 -14.64
C ASN A 474 -23.57 9.58 -15.12
N SER A 475 -24.38 9.39 -16.18
CA SER A 475 -24.60 8.03 -16.70
C SER A 475 -23.53 7.64 -17.69
N GLY A 476 -22.98 6.43 -17.53
CA GLY A 476 -21.76 6.00 -18.21
C GLY A 476 -20.51 6.58 -17.53
N PRO A 477 -19.31 6.38 -18.10
CA PRO A 477 -18.10 6.92 -17.52
C PRO A 477 -18.16 8.46 -17.38
N ASP A 478 -17.52 9.00 -16.35
CA ASP A 478 -17.36 10.45 -16.17
C ASP A 478 -15.97 10.83 -15.63
N PHE A 479 -15.55 12.09 -15.84
CA PHE A 479 -14.23 12.56 -15.40
C PHE A 479 -14.11 12.78 -13.87
N LYS A 480 -15.13 12.44 -13.07
CA LYS A 480 -15.12 12.55 -11.60
C LYS A 480 -14.92 11.19 -10.92
N HIS A 481 -15.62 10.17 -11.41
CA HIS A 481 -15.70 8.83 -10.85
C HIS A 481 -15.02 7.77 -11.74
N GLY A 482 -14.63 8.13 -12.96
CA GLY A 482 -14.08 7.20 -13.93
C GLY A 482 -15.15 6.24 -14.42
N TRP A 483 -14.87 4.95 -14.28
CA TRP A 483 -15.82 3.86 -14.58
C TRP A 483 -16.78 3.55 -13.41
N GLY A 484 -16.73 4.31 -12.31
CA GLY A 484 -17.69 4.25 -11.20
C GLY A 484 -17.08 3.82 -9.86
N MET A 485 -17.92 3.36 -8.95
CA MET A 485 -17.54 2.92 -7.60
C MET A 485 -17.18 1.43 -7.58
N VAL A 486 -16.06 1.05 -6.94
CA VAL A 486 -15.65 -0.37 -6.88
C VAL A 486 -16.71 -1.28 -6.23
N ASN A 487 -16.99 -2.40 -6.91
CA ASN A 487 -17.85 -3.46 -6.41
C ASN A 487 -17.16 -4.83 -6.53
N ALA A 488 -16.48 -5.23 -5.46
CA ALA A 488 -15.71 -6.47 -5.41
C ALA A 488 -16.58 -7.74 -5.52
N TYR A 489 -17.88 -7.65 -5.16
CA TYR A 489 -18.81 -8.76 -5.27
C TYR A 489 -19.20 -9.06 -6.72
N ARG A 490 -19.44 -8.01 -7.51
CA ARG A 490 -19.68 -8.13 -8.94
C ARG A 490 -18.41 -8.62 -9.67
N ALA A 491 -17.25 -8.08 -9.31
CA ALA A 491 -15.96 -8.55 -9.82
C ALA A 491 -15.74 -10.06 -9.59
N VAL A 492 -16.00 -10.57 -8.38
CA VAL A 492 -15.80 -12.01 -8.11
C VAL A 492 -16.84 -12.89 -8.80
N LYS A 493 -18.08 -12.42 -9.01
CA LYS A 493 -19.08 -13.17 -9.78
C LYS A 493 -18.70 -13.31 -11.27
N ILE A 494 -18.03 -12.31 -11.86
CA ILE A 494 -17.46 -12.41 -13.22
C ILE A 494 -16.37 -13.48 -13.26
N LEU A 495 -15.50 -13.53 -12.25
CA LEU A 495 -14.45 -14.56 -12.12
C LEU A 495 -15.05 -15.97 -11.98
N GLU A 496 -15.97 -16.17 -11.03
CA GLU A 496 -16.62 -17.45 -10.75
C GLU A 496 -17.45 -17.98 -11.93
N SER A 497 -18.04 -17.09 -12.73
CA SER A 497 -18.80 -17.44 -13.93
C SER A 497 -17.92 -17.64 -15.17
N ASN A 498 -16.63 -17.30 -15.10
CA ASN A 498 -15.71 -17.23 -16.23
C ASN A 498 -16.25 -16.34 -17.39
N ASN A 499 -16.90 -15.22 -17.04
CA ASN A 499 -17.48 -14.26 -17.99
C ASN A 499 -16.43 -13.27 -18.53
N TYR A 500 -15.30 -13.81 -18.96
CA TYR A 500 -14.18 -13.06 -19.51
C TYR A 500 -13.44 -13.88 -20.56
N LEU A 501 -12.68 -13.20 -21.42
CA LEU A 501 -11.75 -13.83 -22.36
C LEU A 501 -10.55 -12.92 -22.64
N ASN A 502 -9.50 -13.49 -23.20
CA ASN A 502 -8.31 -12.78 -23.65
C ASN A 502 -7.96 -13.25 -25.06
N ASP A 503 -7.51 -12.33 -25.90
CA ASP A 503 -7.13 -12.58 -27.29
C ASP A 503 -6.16 -11.48 -27.76
N ASN A 504 -5.75 -11.48 -29.03
CA ASN A 504 -4.83 -10.49 -29.59
C ASN A 504 -5.28 -10.02 -30.98
N ILE A 505 -4.94 -8.78 -31.33
CA ILE A 505 -5.31 -8.13 -32.59
C ILE A 505 -4.07 -7.53 -33.26
N SER A 506 -4.02 -7.58 -34.60
CA SER A 506 -2.99 -6.93 -35.42
C SER A 506 -3.61 -5.78 -36.20
N GLN A 507 -2.77 -4.90 -36.75
CA GLN A 507 -3.18 -3.81 -37.64
C GLN A 507 -4.18 -4.29 -38.71
N SER A 508 -5.33 -3.61 -38.78
CA SER A 508 -6.42 -3.84 -39.75
C SER A 508 -7.02 -5.26 -39.75
N ASN A 509 -6.76 -6.07 -38.71
CA ASN A 509 -7.51 -7.30 -38.48
C ASN A 509 -8.78 -7.00 -37.67
N VAL A 510 -9.80 -7.83 -37.87
CA VAL A 510 -11.04 -7.79 -37.08
C VAL A 510 -11.30 -9.16 -36.46
N ASN A 511 -11.34 -9.22 -35.13
CA ASN A 511 -11.79 -10.41 -34.39
C ASN A 511 -13.28 -10.28 -34.06
N THR A 512 -13.96 -11.40 -33.84
CA THR A 512 -15.36 -11.42 -33.41
C THR A 512 -15.56 -12.42 -32.28
N HIS A 513 -16.24 -11.99 -31.22
CA HIS A 513 -16.57 -12.80 -30.05
C HIS A 513 -18.09 -12.89 -29.88
N THR A 514 -18.61 -14.08 -29.57
CA THR A 514 -20.05 -14.27 -29.31
C THR A 514 -20.33 -14.23 -27.82
N ILE A 515 -21.17 -13.29 -27.38
CA ILE A 515 -21.69 -13.20 -26.02
C ILE A 515 -23.13 -13.71 -26.05
N ASN A 516 -23.44 -14.77 -25.29
CA ASN A 516 -24.80 -15.31 -25.20
C ASN A 516 -25.55 -14.60 -24.07
N VAL A 517 -26.41 -13.65 -24.44
CA VAL A 517 -27.15 -12.80 -23.50
C VAL A 517 -28.44 -13.52 -23.07
N PRO A 518 -28.62 -13.84 -21.78
CA PRO A 518 -29.84 -14.46 -21.26
C PRO A 518 -31.05 -13.51 -21.32
N ALA A 519 -32.25 -14.06 -21.08
CA ALA A 519 -33.48 -13.27 -21.00
C ALA A 519 -33.64 -12.57 -19.65
N ASN A 520 -34.42 -11.48 -19.64
CA ASN A 520 -34.81 -10.72 -18.45
C ASN A 520 -33.62 -10.11 -17.68
N LEU A 521 -32.66 -9.55 -18.41
CA LEU A 521 -31.64 -8.67 -17.83
C LEU A 521 -32.16 -7.23 -17.78
N ASP A 522 -31.84 -6.55 -16.69
CA ASP A 522 -31.96 -5.10 -16.57
C ASP A 522 -30.80 -4.38 -17.26
N GLU A 523 -29.59 -4.94 -17.18
CA GLU A 523 -28.40 -4.37 -17.78
C GLU A 523 -27.40 -5.46 -18.23
N LEU A 524 -26.76 -5.23 -19.38
CA LEU A 524 -25.56 -5.92 -19.84
C LEU A 524 -24.42 -4.90 -19.85
N LYS A 525 -23.27 -5.22 -19.23
CA LYS A 525 -22.04 -4.43 -19.37
C LYS A 525 -20.99 -5.26 -20.11
N VAL A 526 -20.41 -4.74 -21.18
CA VAL A 526 -19.30 -5.37 -21.92
C VAL A 526 -18.16 -4.35 -21.99
N MET A 527 -16.99 -4.70 -21.47
CA MET A 527 -15.78 -3.87 -21.53
C MET A 527 -14.68 -4.60 -22.26
N VAL A 528 -13.92 -3.84 -23.05
CA VAL A 528 -12.66 -4.27 -23.66
C VAL A 528 -11.55 -3.38 -23.13
N TYR A 529 -10.44 -4.00 -22.76
CA TYR A 529 -9.31 -3.34 -22.14
C TYR A 529 -7.99 -3.92 -22.65
N TRP A 530 -6.98 -3.08 -22.81
CA TRP A 530 -5.63 -3.52 -23.14
C TRP A 530 -4.57 -2.78 -22.33
N HIS A 531 -3.50 -3.49 -21.96
CA HIS A 531 -2.24 -2.83 -21.62
C HIS A 531 -1.62 -2.37 -22.92
N ASP A 532 -1.77 -1.08 -23.19
CA ASP A 532 -1.18 -0.45 -24.37
C ASP A 532 0.34 -0.32 -24.17
N VAL A 533 1.09 -0.37 -25.27
CA VAL A 533 2.54 -0.15 -25.27
C VAL A 533 2.85 1.28 -24.83
N GLU A 534 4.01 1.54 -24.26
CA GLU A 534 4.31 2.83 -23.64
C GLU A 534 4.31 3.99 -24.65
N GLY A 535 3.69 5.10 -24.26
CA GLY A 535 3.57 6.31 -25.08
C GLY A 535 4.85 7.15 -25.12
N SER A 536 4.91 8.04 -26.11
CA SER A 536 5.98 9.06 -26.19
C SER A 536 5.69 10.22 -25.25
N THR A 537 6.65 10.60 -24.40
CA THR A 537 6.48 11.64 -23.37
C THR A 537 6.40 13.08 -23.90
N ALA A 538 6.70 13.30 -25.18
CA ALA A 538 6.47 14.58 -25.87
C ALA A 538 5.27 14.54 -26.83
N SER A 539 4.57 13.41 -26.96
CA SER A 539 3.29 13.38 -27.68
C SER A 539 2.21 14.09 -26.86
N SER A 540 1.29 14.79 -27.55
CA SER A 540 0.08 15.37 -26.96
C SER A 540 -0.98 14.32 -26.61
N VAL A 541 -0.91 13.11 -27.17
CA VAL A 541 -1.75 11.96 -26.82
C VAL A 541 -0.87 10.76 -26.54
N SER A 542 -1.14 10.06 -25.43
CA SER A 542 -0.32 8.93 -25.01
C SER A 542 -0.74 7.56 -25.55
N LEU A 543 -1.98 7.40 -26.07
CA LEU A 543 -2.43 6.18 -26.74
C LEU A 543 -1.52 5.85 -27.94
N VAL A 544 -1.20 4.57 -28.12
CA VAL A 544 -0.32 4.08 -29.19
C VAL A 544 -1.02 3.03 -30.05
N ASN A 545 -1.47 1.93 -29.43
CA ASN A 545 -2.32 0.94 -30.09
C ASN A 545 -3.79 1.29 -29.81
N ASP A 546 -4.55 1.47 -30.88
CA ASP A 546 -5.94 1.89 -30.94
C ASP A 546 -6.81 0.70 -31.39
N ILE A 547 -7.72 0.28 -30.51
CA ILE A 547 -8.67 -0.82 -30.72
C ILE A 547 -10.07 -0.23 -30.62
N ASN A 548 -10.85 -0.36 -31.69
CA ASN A 548 -12.23 0.08 -31.74
C ASN A 548 -13.18 -1.11 -31.62
N ILE A 549 -14.18 -1.03 -30.75
CA ILE A 549 -15.18 -2.08 -30.56
C ILE A 549 -16.55 -1.68 -31.09
N GLN A 550 -17.32 -2.69 -31.51
CA GLN A 550 -18.76 -2.54 -31.71
C GLN A 550 -19.50 -3.77 -31.20
N LEU A 551 -20.57 -3.58 -30.44
CA LEU A 551 -21.43 -4.67 -29.99
C LEU A 551 -22.68 -4.74 -30.87
N ILE A 552 -22.82 -5.81 -31.65
CA ILE A 552 -24.01 -6.08 -32.45
C ILE A 552 -24.93 -7.04 -31.70
N SER A 553 -26.15 -6.60 -31.43
CA SER A 553 -27.17 -7.40 -30.72
C SER A 553 -27.83 -8.46 -31.60
N SER A 554 -28.55 -9.39 -30.96
CA SER A 554 -29.24 -10.51 -31.60
C SER A 554 -30.28 -10.12 -32.67
N ASN A 555 -30.70 -8.84 -32.72
CA ASN A 555 -31.60 -8.29 -33.74
C ASN A 555 -30.90 -7.47 -34.84
N GLY A 556 -29.56 -7.34 -34.79
CA GLY A 556 -28.77 -6.56 -35.73
C GLY A 556 -28.56 -5.09 -35.37
N THR A 557 -29.02 -4.61 -34.21
CA THR A 557 -28.72 -3.24 -33.74
C THR A 557 -27.26 -3.17 -33.29
N VAL A 558 -26.51 -2.21 -33.84
CA VAL A 558 -25.11 -1.92 -33.52
C VAL A 558 -25.04 -0.90 -32.37
N TYR A 559 -24.12 -1.10 -31.44
CA TYR A 559 -23.83 -0.20 -30.34
C TYR A 559 -22.33 0.10 -30.28
N ASP A 560 -21.99 1.36 -30.49
CA ASP A 560 -20.64 1.90 -30.25
C ASP A 560 -20.38 2.04 -28.73
N PRO A 561 -19.12 2.13 -28.29
CA PRO A 561 -18.76 2.34 -26.89
C PRO A 561 -19.16 3.73 -26.37
N TRP A 562 -18.97 3.92 -25.07
CA TRP A 562 -19.15 5.21 -24.41
C TRP A 562 -17.91 6.09 -24.57
N VAL A 563 -18.11 7.33 -25.04
CA VAL A 563 -17.09 8.38 -25.16
C VAL A 563 -17.51 9.65 -24.40
N LEU A 564 -16.53 10.42 -23.95
CA LEU A 564 -16.70 11.74 -23.35
C LEU A 564 -16.06 12.81 -24.24
N ASP A 565 -16.62 14.02 -24.22
CA ASP A 565 -16.04 15.21 -24.86
C ASP A 565 -15.04 15.85 -23.88
N GLU A 566 -13.76 15.82 -24.26
CA GLU A 566 -12.63 16.33 -23.49
C GLU A 566 -12.40 17.85 -23.65
N THR A 567 -13.21 18.55 -24.44
CA THR A 567 -13.05 19.99 -24.69
C THR A 567 -12.93 20.77 -23.36
N PRO A 568 -11.86 21.56 -23.13
CA PRO A 568 -11.60 22.28 -21.86
C PRO A 568 -12.67 23.30 -21.43
N SER A 569 -13.80 22.81 -20.94
CA SER A 569 -14.94 23.58 -20.48
C SER A 569 -15.66 22.82 -19.38
N SER A 570 -15.78 23.44 -18.20
CA SER A 570 -16.45 22.84 -17.04
C SER A 570 -17.92 22.43 -17.29
N SER A 571 -18.58 22.98 -18.30
CA SER A 571 -19.93 22.57 -18.71
C SER A 571 -19.97 21.42 -19.73
N ILE A 572 -18.86 21.14 -20.41
CA ILE A 572 -18.72 20.04 -21.36
C ILE A 572 -18.23 18.79 -20.63
N LEU A 573 -17.15 18.92 -19.84
CA LEU A 573 -16.58 17.86 -19.00
C LEU A 573 -17.56 17.30 -17.95
N ASN A 574 -18.69 17.97 -17.72
CA ASN A 574 -19.76 17.56 -16.81
C ASN A 574 -20.99 16.98 -17.52
N GLN A 575 -20.93 16.68 -18.82
CA GLN A 575 -22.02 16.02 -19.53
C GLN A 575 -21.98 14.49 -19.33
N ASN A 576 -23.07 13.80 -19.68
CA ASN A 576 -23.09 12.35 -19.73
C ASN A 576 -22.23 11.86 -20.90
N ALA A 577 -21.71 10.63 -20.80
CA ALA A 577 -21.09 9.97 -21.94
C ALA A 577 -22.09 9.80 -23.10
N THR A 578 -21.56 9.79 -24.31
CA THR A 578 -22.33 9.58 -25.55
C THR A 578 -21.79 8.37 -26.31
N ARG A 579 -22.51 7.92 -27.35
CA ARG A 579 -22.11 6.79 -28.18
C ARG A 579 -21.18 7.27 -29.29
N GLY A 580 -20.02 6.65 -29.43
CA GLY A 580 -19.04 6.99 -30.44
C GLY A 580 -17.83 6.06 -30.42
N ILE A 581 -16.90 6.29 -31.35
CA ILE A 581 -15.65 5.55 -31.50
C ILE A 581 -14.59 6.21 -30.60
N ASP A 582 -13.95 5.48 -29.67
CA ASP A 582 -12.96 6.04 -28.76
C ASP A 582 -11.53 5.86 -29.30
N ASN A 583 -10.97 6.92 -29.88
CA ASN A 583 -9.60 6.92 -30.41
C ASN A 583 -8.61 7.53 -29.40
N LEU A 584 -8.91 7.43 -28.08
CA LEU A 584 -8.17 8.11 -27.02
C LEU A 584 -7.90 7.24 -25.78
N ASN A 585 -8.86 6.42 -25.35
CA ASN A 585 -8.74 5.58 -24.16
C ASN A 585 -8.32 4.14 -24.51
N ASN A 586 -7.44 3.53 -23.71
CA ASN A 586 -7.11 2.09 -23.82
C ASN A 586 -8.16 1.18 -23.14
N VAL A 587 -9.41 1.65 -23.09
CA VAL A 587 -10.54 1.05 -22.40
C VAL A 587 -11.84 1.52 -23.06
N GLU A 588 -12.63 0.58 -23.57
CA GLU A 588 -13.92 0.85 -24.21
C GLU A 588 -15.03 0.01 -23.55
N GLN A 589 -16.23 0.59 -23.36
CA GLN A 589 -17.35 -0.11 -22.76
C GLN A 589 -18.69 0.15 -23.47
N VAL A 590 -19.46 -0.92 -23.66
CA VAL A 590 -20.87 -0.87 -24.04
C VAL A 590 -21.72 -1.36 -22.87
N THR A 591 -22.58 -0.50 -22.32
CA THR A 591 -23.65 -0.91 -21.39
C THR A 591 -25.02 -0.81 -22.07
N LEU A 592 -25.89 -1.82 -21.91
CA LEU A 592 -27.22 -1.86 -22.52
C LEU A 592 -28.28 -2.12 -21.46
N LEU A 593 -29.28 -1.25 -21.36
CA LEU A 593 -30.44 -1.45 -20.50
C LEU A 593 -31.49 -2.33 -21.21
N ASN A 594 -32.09 -3.25 -20.48
CA ASN A 594 -33.13 -4.18 -20.95
C ASN A 594 -32.77 -4.90 -22.27
N PRO A 595 -31.57 -5.50 -22.40
CA PRO A 595 -31.12 -6.09 -23.66
C PRO A 595 -31.98 -7.32 -24.02
N PRO A 596 -32.46 -7.45 -25.28
CA PRO A 596 -33.12 -8.67 -25.72
C PRO A 596 -32.18 -9.88 -25.65
N SER A 597 -32.70 -11.04 -25.24
CA SER A 597 -31.89 -12.27 -25.20
C SER A 597 -31.36 -12.69 -26.57
N GLY A 598 -30.24 -13.41 -26.59
CA GLY A 598 -29.70 -14.09 -27.76
C GLY A 598 -28.20 -13.91 -27.92
N ASN A 599 -27.67 -14.34 -29.07
CA ASN A 599 -26.26 -14.18 -29.38
C ASN A 599 -25.98 -12.74 -29.83
N TYR A 600 -25.05 -12.09 -29.14
CA TYR A 600 -24.48 -10.79 -29.49
C TYR A 600 -23.08 -11.03 -30.06
N THR A 601 -22.71 -10.26 -31.07
CA THR A 601 -21.36 -10.31 -31.66
C THR A 601 -20.62 -9.05 -31.28
N LEU A 602 -19.59 -9.20 -30.46
CA LEU A 602 -18.60 -8.16 -30.17
C LEU A 602 -17.55 -8.18 -31.28
N TYR A 603 -17.46 -7.10 -32.05
CA TYR A 603 -16.40 -6.84 -33.02
C TYR A 603 -15.26 -6.11 -32.34
N ILE A 604 -14.03 -6.51 -32.65
CA ILE A 604 -12.79 -5.91 -32.19
C ILE A 604 -11.96 -5.56 -33.43
N ASP A 605 -11.85 -4.29 -33.78
CA ASP A 605 -11.07 -3.80 -34.92
C ASP A 605 -9.69 -3.30 -34.45
N GLY A 606 -8.62 -3.85 -35.01
CA GLY A 606 -7.25 -3.41 -34.79
C GLY A 606 -6.94 -2.14 -35.58
N TYR A 607 -7.69 -1.07 -35.32
CA TYR A 607 -7.77 0.12 -36.15
C TYR A 607 -6.40 0.78 -36.41
N SER A 608 -5.59 1.00 -35.37
CA SER A 608 -4.22 1.46 -35.50
C SER A 608 -3.32 0.74 -34.49
N ILE A 609 -2.63 -0.30 -34.91
CA ILE A 609 -1.74 -1.12 -34.08
C ILE A 609 -0.28 -1.01 -34.61
N PRO A 610 0.38 0.15 -34.43
CA PRO A 610 1.75 0.36 -34.91
C PRO A 610 2.78 -0.55 -34.22
N PHE A 611 2.48 -1.11 -33.06
CA PHE A 611 3.31 -2.11 -32.37
C PHE A 611 2.46 -3.32 -31.99
N GLY A 612 2.31 -4.26 -32.93
CA GLY A 612 1.42 -5.41 -32.80
C GLY A 612 2.11 -6.78 -32.68
N PRO A 613 1.34 -7.85 -32.36
CA PRO A 613 -0.08 -7.81 -32.03
C PRO A 613 -0.35 -7.30 -30.61
N GLN A 614 -1.43 -6.53 -30.43
CA GLN A 614 -1.88 -6.03 -29.13
C GLN A 614 -2.76 -7.08 -28.45
N ASN A 615 -2.41 -7.50 -27.23
CA ASN A 615 -3.28 -8.34 -26.40
C ASN A 615 -4.41 -7.51 -25.80
N TYR A 616 -5.64 -8.01 -25.83
CA TYR A 616 -6.81 -7.38 -25.22
C TYR A 616 -7.62 -8.38 -24.39
N TYR A 617 -8.40 -7.83 -23.46
CA TYR A 617 -9.17 -8.56 -22.47
C TYR A 617 -10.61 -8.07 -22.53
N VAL A 618 -11.55 -9.00 -22.68
CA VAL A 618 -12.98 -8.71 -22.66
C VAL A 618 -13.55 -9.21 -21.34
N SER A 619 -14.30 -8.37 -20.65
CA SER A 619 -15.12 -8.71 -19.50
C SER A 619 -16.58 -8.43 -19.85
N TYR A 620 -17.50 -9.30 -19.44
CA TYR A 620 -18.93 -9.05 -19.57
C TYR A 620 -19.71 -9.42 -18.30
N GLU A 621 -20.75 -8.65 -18.01
CA GLU A 621 -21.58 -8.81 -16.82
C GLU A 621 -23.07 -8.78 -17.20
N PHE A 622 -23.82 -9.71 -16.63
CA PHE A 622 -25.27 -9.82 -16.76
C PHE A 622 -25.93 -9.40 -15.45
N ILE A 623 -26.76 -8.37 -15.47
CA ILE A 623 -27.43 -7.80 -14.30
C ILE A 623 -28.94 -7.98 -14.49
N SER A 624 -29.58 -8.76 -13.64
CA SER A 624 -31.03 -8.99 -13.59
C SER A 624 -31.75 -7.96 -12.70
N GLU A 625 -33.10 -8.01 -12.65
CA GLU A 625 -33.95 -7.23 -11.72
C GLU A 625 -33.70 -7.51 -10.23
N ASP A 626 -32.78 -8.43 -9.92
CA ASP A 626 -32.46 -8.87 -8.57
C ASP A 626 -31.80 -7.72 -7.77
N ILE A 627 -32.47 -7.34 -6.70
CA ILE A 627 -31.86 -6.60 -5.61
C ILE A 627 -30.96 -7.59 -4.88
N GLU A 628 -29.76 -7.19 -4.47
CA GLU A 628 -28.91 -8.02 -3.62
C GLU A 628 -28.59 -7.28 -2.33
N LEU A 629 -28.95 -7.84 -1.17
CA LEU A 629 -28.47 -7.33 0.10
C LEU A 629 -26.97 -7.61 0.25
N THR A 630 -26.15 -6.56 0.38
CA THR A 630 -24.68 -6.69 0.50
C THR A 630 -24.17 -6.46 1.91
N TYR A 631 -24.94 -5.84 2.82
CA TYR A 631 -24.64 -5.77 4.26
C TYR A 631 -25.87 -5.42 5.11
N PRO A 632 -26.09 -6.05 6.29
CA PRO A 632 -25.43 -7.24 6.83
C PRO A 632 -25.95 -8.53 6.18
N ILE A 633 -25.07 -9.50 5.99
CA ILE A 633 -25.34 -10.72 5.21
C ILE A 633 -25.30 -12.00 6.04
N GLY A 634 -24.85 -11.95 7.29
CA GLY A 634 -24.73 -13.07 8.19
C GLY A 634 -23.35 -13.17 8.84
N GLY A 635 -23.33 -13.72 10.05
CA GLY A 635 -22.12 -13.89 10.85
C GLY A 635 -21.53 -12.59 11.44
N GLU A 636 -22.09 -11.41 11.15
CA GLU A 636 -21.70 -10.18 11.83
C GLU A 636 -22.22 -10.14 13.27
N GLY A 637 -21.50 -9.42 14.14
CA GLY A 637 -21.93 -9.10 15.50
C GLY A 637 -22.18 -7.60 15.61
N LEU A 638 -23.45 -7.19 15.60
CA LEU A 638 -23.88 -5.80 15.67
C LEU A 638 -24.24 -5.42 17.11
N VAL A 639 -23.92 -4.18 17.49
CA VAL A 639 -24.04 -3.71 18.88
C VAL A 639 -25.34 -2.91 19.06
N PRO A 640 -26.17 -3.24 20.06
CA PRO A 640 -27.37 -2.47 20.41
C PRO A 640 -27.16 -0.96 20.47
N GLY A 641 -28.01 -0.19 19.81
CA GLY A 641 -28.01 1.27 19.85
C GLY A 641 -26.97 1.96 18.95
N GLU A 642 -26.01 1.23 18.37
CA GLU A 642 -25.09 1.77 17.36
C GLU A 642 -25.79 1.99 16.01
N TYR A 643 -25.16 2.76 15.12
CA TYR A 643 -25.65 3.06 13.78
C TYR A 643 -24.86 2.28 12.73
N GLU A 644 -25.56 1.50 11.92
CA GLU A 644 -25.00 0.70 10.85
C GLU A 644 -25.51 1.15 9.47
N ALA A 645 -24.59 1.23 8.51
CA ALA A 645 -24.92 1.57 7.12
C ALA A 645 -25.30 0.30 6.36
N ILE A 646 -26.58 -0.06 6.37
CA ILE A 646 -27.15 -1.17 5.61
C ILE A 646 -26.93 -0.91 4.12
N ARG A 647 -26.55 -1.92 3.33
CA ARG A 647 -26.23 -1.77 1.90
C ARG A 647 -26.86 -2.86 1.03
N TRP A 648 -27.19 -2.48 -0.19
CA TRP A 648 -27.67 -3.39 -1.23
C TRP A 648 -27.28 -2.90 -2.61
N ASP A 649 -27.13 -3.83 -3.53
CA ASP A 649 -26.96 -3.59 -4.95
C ASP A 649 -28.33 -3.69 -5.61
N ALA A 650 -28.57 -2.89 -6.65
CA ALA A 650 -29.79 -2.92 -7.45
C ALA A 650 -29.58 -2.19 -8.77
N SER A 651 -30.29 -2.63 -9.81
CA SER A 651 -30.46 -1.89 -11.05
C SER A 651 -31.14 -0.54 -10.85
N ASN A 652 -30.99 0.37 -11.82
CA ASN A 652 -31.58 1.73 -11.80
C ASN A 652 -33.09 1.77 -12.16
N VAL A 653 -33.80 0.64 -12.07
CA VAL A 653 -35.26 0.56 -12.25
C VAL A 653 -36.01 1.34 -11.17
N ALA A 654 -37.06 2.05 -11.59
CA ALA A 654 -37.90 2.86 -10.72
C ALA A 654 -38.68 2.02 -9.69
N GLY A 655 -38.85 2.55 -8.49
CA GLY A 655 -39.56 1.91 -7.38
C GLY A 655 -38.80 2.04 -6.08
N ASN A 656 -39.50 2.37 -5.00
CA ASN A 656 -38.89 2.59 -3.70
C ASN A 656 -38.56 1.26 -3.02
N PHE A 657 -37.46 1.23 -2.26
CA PHE A 657 -37.09 0.09 -1.45
C PHE A 657 -37.81 0.11 -0.10
N SER A 658 -38.21 -1.08 0.35
CA SER A 658 -38.59 -1.36 1.73
C SER A 658 -37.52 -2.20 2.40
N LEU A 659 -37.15 -1.82 3.63
CA LEU A 659 -36.12 -2.44 4.44
C LEU A 659 -36.73 -2.92 5.77
N GLU A 660 -36.47 -4.17 6.12
CA GLU A 660 -37.06 -4.83 7.29
C GLU A 660 -36.04 -5.74 7.97
N TYR A 661 -36.16 -5.92 9.29
CA TYR A 661 -35.34 -6.86 10.05
C TYR A 661 -36.20 -7.86 10.84
N SER A 662 -35.71 -9.09 10.93
CA SER A 662 -36.20 -10.14 11.82
C SER A 662 -35.30 -10.23 13.05
N ILE A 663 -35.84 -10.73 14.17
CA ILE A 663 -35.08 -11.15 15.36
C ILE A 663 -35.27 -12.64 15.70
N ASP A 664 -36.04 -13.37 14.88
CA ASP A 664 -36.54 -14.71 15.14
C ASP A 664 -36.42 -15.64 13.91
N ASN A 665 -35.31 -15.51 13.17
CA ASN A 665 -34.99 -16.33 11.98
C ASN A 665 -36.05 -16.22 10.86
N GLY A 666 -36.61 -15.02 10.67
CA GLY A 666 -37.48 -14.68 9.57
C GLY A 666 -38.96 -15.01 9.78
N ILE A 667 -39.37 -15.36 11.00
CA ILE A 667 -40.78 -15.66 11.32
C ILE A 667 -41.59 -14.37 11.38
N ASN A 668 -41.06 -13.32 12.02
CA ASN A 668 -41.67 -11.98 12.08
C ASN A 668 -40.68 -10.92 11.58
N TRP A 669 -41.20 -9.93 10.85
CA TRP A 669 -40.40 -8.87 10.24
C TRP A 669 -40.87 -7.50 10.73
N ASN A 670 -39.90 -6.67 11.12
CA ASN A 670 -40.09 -5.32 11.62
C ASN A 670 -39.62 -4.32 10.57
N THR A 671 -40.50 -3.43 10.11
CA THR A 671 -40.16 -2.44 9.09
C THR A 671 -39.25 -1.34 9.66
N ILE A 672 -38.13 -1.10 8.99
CA ILE A 672 -37.21 0.02 9.25
C ILE A 672 -37.68 1.24 8.45
N SER A 673 -37.94 1.04 7.16
CA SER A 673 -38.49 2.04 6.25
C SER A 673 -39.16 1.34 5.07
N SER A 674 -40.26 1.88 4.56
CA SER A 674 -40.99 1.34 3.39
C SER A 674 -40.95 2.26 2.16
N ASN A 675 -40.15 3.33 2.21
CA ASN A 675 -40.18 4.40 1.21
C ASN A 675 -38.79 5.00 0.94
N ILE A 676 -37.77 4.14 0.87
CA ILE A 676 -36.40 4.54 0.51
C ILE A 676 -36.35 4.79 -1.01
N GLY A 677 -35.89 5.96 -1.45
CA GLY A 677 -35.90 6.31 -2.88
C GLY A 677 -35.04 5.37 -3.75
N SER A 678 -35.47 5.14 -5.00
CA SER A 678 -34.89 4.14 -5.93
C SER A 678 -33.41 4.34 -6.29
N SER A 679 -32.86 5.55 -6.10
CA SER A 679 -31.43 5.85 -6.32
C SER A 679 -30.53 5.50 -5.14
N ASN A 680 -31.09 5.20 -3.95
CA ASN A 680 -30.28 4.85 -2.79
C ASN A 680 -29.77 3.41 -2.89
N ARG A 681 -28.55 3.18 -2.39
CA ARG A 681 -27.92 1.85 -2.20
C ARG A 681 -27.48 1.61 -0.75
N HIS A 682 -27.88 2.52 0.14
CA HIS A 682 -27.63 2.40 1.57
C HIS A 682 -28.75 3.01 2.41
N TYR A 683 -28.82 2.61 3.69
CA TYR A 683 -29.68 3.22 4.70
C TYR A 683 -28.98 3.15 6.06
N VAL A 684 -28.95 4.25 6.81
CA VAL A 684 -28.36 4.29 8.15
C VAL A 684 -29.41 3.84 9.17
N TRP A 685 -29.20 2.67 9.78
CA TRP A 685 -30.10 2.02 10.72
C TRP A 685 -29.52 2.05 12.13
N GLN A 686 -30.33 2.41 13.13
CA GLN A 686 -29.95 2.20 14.53
C GLN A 686 -30.30 0.77 14.94
N VAL A 687 -29.30 0.00 15.38
CA VAL A 687 -29.46 -1.39 15.82
C VAL A 687 -30.39 -1.44 17.05
N PRO A 688 -31.42 -2.30 17.06
CA PRO A 688 -32.39 -2.35 18.17
C PRO A 688 -31.78 -2.95 19.43
N ASN A 689 -32.37 -2.62 20.59
CA ASN A 689 -31.98 -3.17 21.88
C ASN A 689 -32.41 -4.65 22.11
N SER A 690 -32.94 -5.31 21.07
CA SER A 690 -33.39 -6.71 21.12
C SER A 690 -32.23 -7.66 20.88
N ILE A 691 -31.70 -8.25 21.97
CA ILE A 691 -30.61 -9.23 21.91
C ILE A 691 -31.08 -10.51 21.23
N THR A 692 -30.36 -10.99 20.20
CA THR A 692 -30.68 -12.22 19.47
C THR A 692 -29.49 -12.75 18.67
N SER A 693 -29.44 -14.06 18.44
CA SER A 693 -28.55 -14.74 17.48
C SER A 693 -29.25 -15.16 16.18
N GLN A 694 -30.46 -14.65 15.95
CA GLN A 694 -31.36 -15.05 14.86
C GLN A 694 -31.82 -13.84 14.04
N ALA A 695 -30.99 -12.79 13.97
CA ALA A 695 -31.31 -11.59 13.23
C ALA A 695 -31.05 -11.78 11.73
N LEU A 696 -31.99 -11.31 10.93
CA LEU A 696 -31.90 -11.26 9.47
C LEU A 696 -32.33 -9.89 9.00
N MET A 697 -31.74 -9.40 7.93
CA MET A 697 -32.12 -8.17 7.24
C MET A 697 -32.68 -8.55 5.88
N ARG A 698 -33.69 -7.82 5.39
CA ARG A 698 -34.15 -7.94 4.00
C ARG A 698 -34.45 -6.59 3.39
N VAL A 699 -34.18 -6.49 2.10
CA VAL A 699 -34.53 -5.37 1.23
C VAL A 699 -35.47 -5.88 0.14
N SER A 700 -36.46 -5.06 -0.23
CA SER A 700 -37.43 -5.40 -1.27
C SER A 700 -37.82 -4.19 -2.12
N ARG A 701 -38.18 -4.43 -3.39
CA ARG A 701 -38.67 -3.45 -4.37
C ARG A 701 -39.71 -4.16 -5.22
N GLY A 702 -40.99 -3.84 -5.01
CA GLY A 702 -42.08 -4.58 -5.65
C GLY A 702 -42.11 -6.04 -5.18
N SER A 703 -41.97 -6.99 -6.11
CA SER A 703 -41.88 -8.43 -5.83
C SER A 703 -40.45 -8.95 -5.61
N SER A 704 -39.42 -8.19 -5.98
CA SER A 704 -38.02 -8.59 -5.79
C SER A 704 -37.63 -8.41 -4.33
N VAL A 705 -37.01 -9.44 -3.74
CA VAL A 705 -36.59 -9.49 -2.33
C VAL A 705 -35.23 -10.15 -2.24
N SER A 706 -34.29 -9.55 -1.51
CA SER A 706 -33.05 -10.21 -1.08
C SER A 706 -32.84 -9.99 0.42
N GLN A 707 -32.16 -10.93 1.06
CA GLN A 707 -32.01 -11.00 2.52
C GLN A 707 -30.64 -11.54 2.91
N SER A 708 -30.29 -11.41 4.19
CA SER A 708 -29.08 -12.01 4.75
C SER A 708 -29.04 -13.53 4.45
N ALA A 709 -27.85 -14.00 4.04
CA ALA A 709 -27.58 -15.39 3.68
C ALA A 709 -27.41 -16.30 4.91
N ASP A 710 -26.98 -15.74 6.03
CA ASP A 710 -26.95 -16.37 7.35
C ASP A 710 -27.45 -15.36 8.41
N ASN A 711 -27.66 -15.81 9.65
CA ASN A 711 -28.04 -14.94 10.76
C ASN A 711 -26.86 -14.06 11.19
N PHE A 712 -27.12 -12.78 11.46
CA PHE A 712 -26.23 -11.95 12.27
C PHE A 712 -26.68 -11.94 13.73
N THR A 713 -25.77 -11.52 14.61
CA THR A 713 -25.99 -11.47 16.06
C THR A 713 -26.16 -10.02 16.49
N ILE A 714 -27.19 -9.73 17.28
CA ILE A 714 -27.34 -8.46 17.99
C ILE A 714 -27.01 -8.73 19.45
N ILE A 715 -25.84 -8.27 19.91
CA ILE A 715 -25.38 -8.40 21.30
C ILE A 715 -24.28 -7.37 21.58
N ASP A 716 -24.23 -6.90 22.83
CA ASP A 716 -23.28 -5.88 23.27
C ASP A 716 -21.83 -6.39 23.38
N VAL A 717 -20.88 -5.47 23.48
CA VAL A 717 -19.44 -5.75 23.66
C VAL A 717 -19.12 -5.91 25.15
N PRO A 718 -18.23 -6.84 25.56
CA PRO A 718 -17.82 -6.93 26.96
C PRO A 718 -16.89 -5.80 27.39
N ASP A 719 -17.35 -4.98 28.34
CA ASP A 719 -16.61 -3.86 28.93
C ASP A 719 -15.72 -4.26 30.12
N ASN A 720 -14.82 -3.36 30.51
CA ASN A 720 -13.87 -3.52 31.64
C ASN A 720 -13.04 -4.82 31.57
N LEU A 721 -12.59 -5.18 30.38
CA LEU A 721 -11.66 -6.29 30.18
C LEU A 721 -10.34 -6.03 30.92
N GLN A 722 -9.93 -6.95 31.79
CA GLN A 722 -8.70 -6.87 32.59
C GLN A 722 -8.00 -8.24 32.64
N VAL A 723 -6.68 -8.23 32.50
CA VAL A 723 -5.82 -9.41 32.65
C VAL A 723 -4.99 -9.24 33.91
N TYR A 724 -5.27 -10.03 34.93
CA TYR A 724 -4.64 -9.89 36.26
C TYR A 724 -3.41 -10.76 36.46
N TRP A 725 -3.30 -11.84 35.69
CA TRP A 725 -2.24 -12.84 35.83
C TRP A 725 -1.85 -13.34 34.44
N PRO A 726 -0.92 -12.71 33.74
CA PRO A 726 -0.48 -13.11 32.40
C PRO A 726 0.78 -14.00 32.46
N CYS A 727 0.73 -15.13 33.16
CA CYS A 727 1.92 -15.90 33.50
C CYS A 727 2.24 -17.01 32.46
N PRO A 728 3.50 -17.49 32.40
CA PRO A 728 3.92 -18.55 31.47
C PRO A 728 3.12 -19.84 31.59
N ASP A 729 2.65 -20.21 32.78
CA ASP A 729 1.89 -21.44 33.03
C ASP A 729 0.37 -21.24 32.89
N SER A 730 -0.12 -20.03 33.17
CA SER A 730 -1.53 -19.77 33.44
C SER A 730 -1.93 -18.31 33.22
N ILE A 731 -3.17 -18.09 32.78
CA ILE A 731 -3.75 -16.78 32.50
C ILE A 731 -5.03 -16.60 33.35
N TYR A 732 -5.14 -15.51 34.12
CA TYR A 732 -6.40 -15.06 34.73
C TYR A 732 -6.88 -13.73 34.12
N ILE A 733 -8.10 -13.74 33.61
CA ILE A 733 -8.72 -12.66 32.85
C ILE A 733 -10.20 -12.51 33.24
N SER A 734 -10.72 -11.28 33.25
CA SER A 734 -12.13 -10.97 33.56
C SER A 734 -12.68 -9.77 32.79
N TRP A 735 -14.00 -9.65 32.75
CA TRP A 735 -14.75 -8.57 32.08
C TRP A 735 -16.13 -8.37 32.76
N SER A 736 -16.90 -7.40 32.27
CA SER A 736 -18.28 -7.13 32.73
C SER A 736 -19.29 -8.05 32.07
N SER A 737 -20.37 -8.41 32.78
CA SER A 737 -21.44 -9.21 32.20
C SER A 737 -22.20 -8.46 31.10
N VAL A 738 -22.28 -9.05 29.91
CA VAL A 738 -23.13 -8.57 28.80
C VAL A 738 -24.54 -9.14 28.93
N THR A 739 -25.55 -8.29 28.78
CA THR A 739 -26.97 -8.70 28.85
C THR A 739 -27.31 -9.67 27.71
N GLY A 740 -27.86 -10.84 28.06
CA GLY A 740 -28.24 -11.87 27.10
C GLY A 740 -27.08 -12.73 26.56
N ALA A 741 -25.85 -12.54 27.05
CA ALA A 741 -24.76 -13.47 26.77
C ALA A 741 -25.01 -14.83 27.43
N THR A 742 -24.91 -15.91 26.67
CA THR A 742 -24.94 -17.29 27.18
C THR A 742 -23.54 -17.82 27.47
N THR A 743 -22.57 -17.35 26.70
CA THR A 743 -21.15 -17.71 26.76
C THR A 743 -20.30 -16.54 26.30
N TYR A 744 -19.02 -16.58 26.65
CA TYR A 744 -17.98 -15.67 26.20
C TYR A 744 -16.85 -16.48 25.58
N GLU A 745 -16.25 -15.96 24.53
CA GLU A 745 -15.09 -16.54 23.87
C GLU A 745 -13.89 -15.62 24.09
N VAL A 746 -12.85 -16.16 24.74
CA VAL A 746 -11.59 -15.47 25.02
C VAL A 746 -10.61 -15.78 23.90
N SER A 747 -10.02 -14.73 23.34
CA SER A 747 -9.03 -14.80 22.26
C SER A 747 -7.67 -14.27 22.73
N MET A 748 -6.60 -14.86 22.21
CA MET A 748 -5.22 -14.41 22.42
C MET A 748 -4.52 -14.26 21.06
N LEU A 749 -3.62 -13.28 20.95
CA LEU A 749 -2.87 -13.02 19.72
C LEU A 749 -1.86 -14.14 19.44
N GLY A 750 -2.11 -14.90 18.38
CA GLY A 750 -1.22 -15.95 17.89
C GLY A 750 -0.10 -15.41 16.99
N ASN A 751 0.24 -16.19 15.97
CA ASN A 751 1.31 -15.84 15.02
C ASN A 751 0.92 -14.71 14.06
N LYS A 752 -0.38 -14.57 13.75
CA LYS A 752 -0.92 -13.59 12.79
C LYS A 752 -2.24 -12.95 13.24
N TYR A 753 -3.10 -13.71 13.93
CA TYR A 753 -4.48 -13.31 14.22
C TYR A 753 -4.83 -13.51 15.69
N MET A 754 -5.96 -12.93 16.09
CA MET A 754 -6.61 -13.17 17.37
C MET A 754 -7.33 -14.52 17.37
N ASP A 755 -6.66 -15.54 17.90
CA ASP A 755 -7.14 -16.92 17.91
C ASP A 755 -7.98 -17.19 19.18
N SER A 756 -9.06 -17.96 19.06
CA SER A 756 -9.88 -18.38 20.21
C SER A 756 -9.13 -19.41 21.06
N ILE A 757 -8.86 -19.09 22.32
CA ILE A 757 -8.14 -19.96 23.26
C ILE A 757 -9.05 -20.60 24.33
N PHE A 758 -10.19 -19.99 24.66
CA PHE A 758 -11.08 -20.50 25.70
C PHE A 758 -12.53 -20.06 25.50
N SER A 759 -13.47 -20.76 26.11
CA SER A 759 -14.88 -20.36 26.17
C SER A 759 -15.48 -20.68 27.54
N THR A 760 -16.30 -19.78 28.08
CA THR A 760 -16.85 -19.86 29.44
C THR A 760 -18.23 -19.20 29.51
N SER A 761 -19.08 -19.62 30.44
CA SER A 761 -20.32 -18.89 30.78
C SER A 761 -20.12 -17.84 31.89
N ASN A 762 -18.96 -17.87 32.57
CA ASN A 762 -18.60 -16.91 33.61
C ASN A 762 -18.00 -15.63 32.99
N THR A 763 -17.95 -14.55 33.77
CA THR A 763 -17.29 -13.29 33.38
C THR A 763 -15.79 -13.25 33.71
N SER A 764 -15.20 -14.41 34.02
CA SER A 764 -13.77 -14.59 34.17
C SER A 764 -13.36 -16.02 33.80
N ALA A 765 -12.07 -16.19 33.50
CA ALA A 765 -11.48 -17.48 33.14
C ALA A 765 -10.07 -17.63 33.72
N TRP A 766 -9.79 -18.81 34.27
CA TRP A 766 -8.43 -19.32 34.49
C TRP A 766 -8.11 -20.28 33.34
N ILE A 767 -7.07 -19.97 32.57
CA ILE A 767 -6.71 -20.67 31.33
C ILE A 767 -5.26 -21.16 31.47
N ILE A 768 -4.97 -22.42 31.11
CA ILE A 768 -3.59 -22.89 31.03
C ILE A 768 -2.93 -22.22 29.83
N ASN A 769 -1.81 -21.54 30.04
CA ASN A 769 -1.10 -20.85 28.94
C ASN A 769 -0.39 -21.89 28.08
N THR A 770 -0.91 -22.12 26.87
CA THR A 770 -0.34 -23.05 25.88
C THR A 770 0.94 -22.52 25.21
N THR A 771 1.33 -21.28 25.50
CA THR A 771 2.44 -20.54 24.87
C THR A 771 3.32 -19.86 25.94
N PRO A 772 3.98 -20.62 26.84
CA PRO A 772 4.73 -20.11 28.00
C PRO A 772 5.84 -19.11 27.67
N ASN A 773 6.37 -19.14 26.44
CA ASN A 773 7.52 -18.34 26.04
C ASN A 773 7.15 -16.95 25.47
N VAL A 774 5.86 -16.58 25.44
CA VAL A 774 5.39 -15.32 24.85
C VAL A 774 5.36 -14.23 25.93
N THR A 775 6.36 -13.35 25.89
CA THR A 775 6.54 -12.25 26.86
C THR A 775 5.58 -11.08 26.66
N ASP A 776 5.10 -10.86 25.44
CA ASP A 776 4.12 -9.82 25.07
C ASP A 776 2.87 -10.48 24.46
N SER A 777 1.77 -10.43 25.20
CA SER A 777 0.51 -11.10 24.85
C SER A 777 -0.63 -10.09 24.79
N TRP A 778 -1.51 -10.28 23.81
CA TRP A 778 -2.70 -9.44 23.64
C TRP A 778 -3.95 -10.31 23.74
N PHE A 779 -4.90 -9.86 24.55
CA PHE A 779 -6.10 -10.60 24.90
C PHE A 779 -7.34 -9.83 24.53
N SER A 780 -8.40 -10.54 24.13
CA SER A 780 -9.74 -9.95 24.07
C SER A 780 -10.82 -10.99 24.31
N VAL A 781 -12.06 -10.53 24.41
CA VAL A 781 -13.25 -11.33 24.64
C VAL A 781 -14.38 -10.89 23.74
N SER A 782 -15.24 -11.83 23.35
CA SER A 782 -16.51 -11.54 22.67
C SER A 782 -17.66 -12.23 23.42
N ALA A 783 -18.79 -11.54 23.56
CA ALA A 783 -20.02 -12.14 24.05
C ALA A 783 -20.68 -12.99 22.95
N LYS A 784 -21.35 -14.07 23.34
CA LYS A 784 -22.08 -14.96 22.44
C LYS A 784 -23.49 -15.19 22.95
N ASN A 785 -24.46 -15.16 22.04
CA ASN A 785 -25.85 -15.56 22.30
C ASN A 785 -26.05 -16.91 21.58
N TYR A 786 -26.13 -17.99 22.35
CA TYR A 786 -26.08 -19.36 21.84
C TYR A 786 -24.87 -19.59 20.90
N ASN A 787 -25.13 -19.76 19.60
CA ASN A 787 -24.10 -19.94 18.57
C ASN A 787 -23.69 -18.62 17.90
N GLY A 788 -24.48 -17.55 18.02
CA GLY A 788 -24.18 -16.23 17.48
C GLY A 788 -23.07 -15.54 18.26
N LYS A 789 -22.15 -14.89 17.54
CA LYS A 789 -20.97 -14.21 18.09
C LYS A 789 -21.09 -12.71 17.92
N GLY A 790 -20.98 -11.97 19.02
CA GLY A 790 -20.93 -10.51 19.03
C GLY A 790 -19.58 -9.95 18.60
N ARG A 791 -19.51 -8.61 18.47
CA ARG A 791 -18.24 -7.93 18.27
C ARG A 791 -17.32 -8.19 19.48
N ARG A 792 -16.04 -8.41 19.17
CA ARG A 792 -14.98 -8.61 20.17
C ARG A 792 -14.58 -7.24 20.73
N ALA A 793 -14.26 -7.18 22.03
CA ALA A 793 -13.75 -5.96 22.66
C ALA A 793 -12.40 -5.52 22.05
N VAL A 794 -12.03 -4.26 22.24
CA VAL A 794 -10.66 -3.79 21.95
C VAL A 794 -9.67 -4.62 22.75
N ALA A 795 -8.61 -5.10 22.12
CA ALA A 795 -7.63 -5.96 22.78
C ALA A 795 -6.84 -5.20 23.85
N VAL A 796 -6.59 -5.87 24.97
CA VAL A 796 -5.72 -5.37 26.03
C VAL A 796 -4.37 -6.08 25.96
N ASN A 797 -3.29 -5.32 26.07
CA ASN A 797 -1.95 -5.86 26.24
C ASN A 797 -1.76 -6.34 27.68
N ALA A 798 -1.08 -7.48 27.86
CA ALA A 798 -0.60 -7.95 29.15
C ALA A 798 0.72 -8.71 28.97
N GLN A 799 1.76 -8.24 29.67
CA GLN A 799 3.11 -8.81 29.60
C GLN A 799 3.37 -9.76 30.75
N SER A 800 4.08 -10.87 30.48
CA SER A 800 4.45 -11.86 31.48
C SER A 800 5.65 -11.39 32.33
N ILE A 801 5.47 -10.34 33.12
CA ILE A 801 6.48 -9.90 34.08
C ILE A 801 6.53 -10.86 35.28
N ASN A 802 7.67 -11.54 35.43
CA ASN A 802 7.91 -12.56 36.47
C ASN A 802 7.62 -12.06 37.90
N THR A 803 7.71 -10.75 38.13
CA THR A 803 7.42 -10.08 39.41
C THR A 803 5.94 -10.11 39.82
N THR A 804 4.99 -10.19 38.88
CA THR A 804 3.56 -10.37 39.20
C THR A 804 3.14 -11.84 39.27
N CYS A 805 3.95 -12.76 38.77
CA CYS A 805 3.70 -14.20 38.82
C CYS A 805 4.05 -14.85 40.18
N SER A 806 4.51 -14.05 41.16
CA SER A 806 4.78 -14.49 42.54
C SER A 806 3.54 -14.44 43.44
N GLY A 807 2.38 -14.87 42.93
CA GLY A 807 1.28 -15.36 43.77
C GLY A 807 1.64 -16.66 44.49
N TYR A 808 2.74 -17.29 44.08
CA TYR A 808 3.53 -18.25 44.85
C TYR A 808 4.43 -17.52 45.86
N GLY A 809 4.37 -17.96 47.11
CA GLY A 809 5.18 -17.47 48.22
C GLY A 809 4.65 -17.97 49.56
N CYS A 810 5.27 -17.59 50.68
CA CYS A 810 4.77 -18.02 51.97
C CYS A 810 3.43 -17.35 52.34
N THR A 811 2.39 -18.17 52.46
CA THR A 811 1.03 -17.75 52.87
C THR A 811 0.78 -17.84 54.38
N ASP A 812 1.73 -18.32 55.18
CA ASP A 812 1.61 -18.41 56.64
C ASP A 812 2.07 -17.09 57.30
N PRO A 813 1.19 -16.32 57.98
CA PRO A 813 1.56 -15.08 58.66
C PRO A 813 2.60 -15.22 59.79
N ASN A 814 2.92 -16.43 60.22
CA ASN A 814 3.91 -16.71 61.27
C ASN A 814 5.33 -16.95 60.71
N ALA A 815 5.50 -17.00 59.38
CA ALA A 815 6.81 -17.10 58.76
C ALA A 815 7.44 -15.71 58.55
N TYR A 816 8.77 -15.63 58.62
CA TYR A 816 9.50 -14.38 58.44
C TYR A 816 9.44 -13.82 57.02
N ASN A 817 9.30 -14.70 56.01
CA ASN A 817 9.10 -14.33 54.60
C ASN A 817 7.61 -14.36 54.18
N TYR A 818 6.68 -14.18 55.12
CA TYR A 818 5.26 -14.05 54.81
C TYR A 818 5.00 -12.95 53.77
N SER A 819 4.23 -13.28 52.73
CA SER A 819 3.77 -12.31 51.74
C SER A 819 2.25 -12.21 51.75
N SER A 820 1.72 -11.02 52.03
CA SER A 820 0.29 -10.71 51.90
C SER A 820 -0.21 -10.67 50.45
N LEU A 821 0.70 -10.83 49.47
CA LEU A 821 0.40 -10.95 48.04
C LEU A 821 0.41 -12.42 47.56
N ALA A 822 0.89 -13.36 48.37
CA ALA A 822 0.86 -14.78 48.03
C ALA A 822 -0.55 -15.36 48.20
N ILE A 823 -1.03 -16.03 47.16
CA ILE A 823 -2.34 -16.70 47.11
C ILE A 823 -2.21 -18.23 47.06
N VAL A 824 -1.02 -18.76 46.76
CA VAL A 824 -0.68 -20.19 46.78
C VAL A 824 0.62 -20.38 47.54
N ASN A 825 0.65 -21.34 48.46
CA ASN A 825 1.87 -21.68 49.20
C ASN A 825 2.80 -22.54 48.33
N ASP A 826 4.05 -22.10 48.18
CA ASP A 826 5.09 -22.75 47.37
C ASP A 826 6.08 -23.60 48.19
N GLY A 827 5.86 -23.71 49.50
CA GLY A 827 6.76 -24.38 50.43
C GLY A 827 7.96 -23.53 50.89
N SER A 828 8.06 -22.26 50.47
CA SER A 828 9.18 -21.37 50.84
C SER A 828 9.12 -20.82 52.28
N CYS A 829 8.07 -21.13 53.04
CA CYS A 829 7.85 -20.57 54.39
C CYS A 829 9.04 -20.79 55.34
N CYS A 830 9.67 -19.67 55.72
CA CYS A 830 10.83 -19.64 56.58
C CYS A 830 10.46 -19.28 58.03
N TYR A 831 10.83 -20.15 58.96
CA TYR A 831 10.57 -19.98 60.40
C TYR A 831 11.85 -19.75 61.23
N ILE A 832 13.00 -19.61 60.58
CA ILE A 832 14.31 -19.38 61.22
C ILE A 832 14.95 -18.16 60.56
N ALA A 833 15.00 -17.06 61.30
CA ALA A 833 15.66 -15.83 60.90
C ALA A 833 17.04 -15.72 61.55
N GLY A 834 18.00 -15.16 60.81
CA GLY A 834 19.41 -15.05 61.19
C GLY A 834 20.25 -14.70 59.97
N CYS A 835 21.56 -14.50 60.13
CA CYS A 835 22.40 -14.11 59.00
C CYS A 835 22.50 -15.23 57.94
N THR A 836 21.96 -14.99 56.75
CA THR A 836 22.01 -15.93 55.61
C THR A 836 23.21 -15.74 54.70
N SER A 837 24.08 -14.76 54.95
CA SER A 837 25.27 -14.50 54.12
C SER A 837 26.44 -15.43 54.47
N PRO A 838 26.89 -16.33 53.59
CA PRO A 838 27.98 -17.27 53.90
C PRO A 838 29.36 -16.62 54.14
N THR A 839 29.48 -15.31 53.86
CA THR A 839 30.71 -14.52 54.07
C THR A 839 30.73 -13.77 55.40
N ALA A 840 29.63 -13.78 56.17
CA ALA A 840 29.56 -13.14 57.49
C ALA A 840 30.10 -14.04 58.60
N ILE A 841 30.63 -13.44 59.66
CA ILE A 841 31.23 -14.18 60.80
C ILE A 841 30.19 -14.98 61.58
N ASN A 842 28.95 -14.49 61.63
CA ASN A 842 27.82 -15.12 62.32
C ASN A 842 26.82 -15.76 61.34
N TYR A 843 27.29 -16.23 60.17
CA TYR A 843 26.47 -17.01 59.24
C TYR A 843 25.80 -18.20 59.94
N ASP A 844 24.48 -18.28 59.83
CA ASP A 844 23.69 -19.42 60.30
C ASP A 844 23.18 -20.20 59.09
N SER A 845 23.69 -21.42 58.90
CA SER A 845 23.30 -22.30 57.80
C SER A 845 21.89 -22.90 57.95
N THR A 846 21.20 -22.64 59.06
CA THR A 846 19.80 -22.99 59.30
C THR A 846 18.84 -21.80 59.12
N ALA A 847 19.37 -20.57 59.04
CA ALA A 847 18.57 -19.39 58.71
C ALA A 847 18.18 -19.38 57.23
N CYS A 848 16.90 -19.11 56.97
CA CYS A 848 16.33 -19.00 55.63
C CYS A 848 15.79 -17.59 55.33
N TYR A 849 15.94 -16.67 56.27
CA TYR A 849 15.52 -15.27 56.16
C TYR A 849 16.54 -14.38 56.87
N ASP A 850 17.09 -13.40 56.16
CA ASP A 850 18.07 -12.46 56.71
C ASP A 850 17.37 -11.46 57.64
N ASP A 851 17.70 -11.51 58.93
CA ASP A 851 17.23 -10.55 59.94
C ASP A 851 18.08 -9.27 60.00
N GLY A 852 19.10 -9.15 59.14
CA GLY A 852 20.06 -8.05 59.14
C GLY A 852 21.15 -8.20 60.21
N SER A 853 21.24 -9.35 60.88
CA SER A 853 22.29 -9.60 61.89
C SER A 853 23.68 -9.85 61.30
N CYS A 854 23.84 -9.92 59.97
CA CYS A 854 25.10 -10.27 59.32
C CYS A 854 26.27 -9.33 59.67
N VAL A 855 27.25 -9.86 60.39
CA VAL A 855 28.50 -9.19 60.76
C VAL A 855 29.55 -9.42 59.67
N ALA A 856 29.87 -8.36 58.93
CA ALA A 856 30.92 -8.38 57.92
C ALA A 856 32.31 -8.64 58.55
N PRO A 857 33.16 -9.46 57.91
CA PRO A 857 34.53 -9.71 58.37
C PRO A 857 35.42 -8.49 58.11
N MET A 858 35.96 -7.92 59.19
CA MET A 858 37.04 -6.93 59.19
C MET A 858 38.36 -7.65 59.45
N LEU A 859 39.21 -7.67 58.42
CA LEU A 859 40.45 -8.43 58.40
C LEU A 859 41.60 -7.66 59.05
N GLY A 860 42.28 -8.31 59.98
CA GLY A 860 43.51 -7.80 60.58
C GLY A 860 44.02 -8.74 61.67
N CYS A 861 45.17 -8.43 62.25
CA CYS A 861 45.67 -9.21 63.38
C CYS A 861 44.85 -8.85 64.63
N THR A 862 44.13 -9.81 65.21
CA THR A 862 43.29 -9.59 66.40
C THR A 862 44.05 -9.79 67.73
N ASN A 863 45.35 -10.08 67.67
CA ASN A 863 46.19 -10.24 68.87
C ASN A 863 46.78 -8.89 69.31
N PRO A 864 46.37 -8.31 70.46
CA PRO A 864 46.80 -6.97 70.90
C PRO A 864 48.30 -6.85 71.23
N ASN A 865 49.06 -7.95 71.22
CA ASN A 865 50.51 -7.96 71.42
C ASN A 865 51.31 -8.08 70.11
N ALA A 866 50.65 -8.15 68.95
CA ALA A 866 51.31 -8.21 67.64
C ALA A 866 51.60 -6.81 67.10
N THR A 867 52.71 -6.65 66.36
CA THR A 867 53.10 -5.37 65.75
C THR A 867 52.16 -4.88 64.65
N ASN A 868 51.34 -5.77 64.09
CA ASN A 868 50.32 -5.48 63.08
C ASN A 868 48.88 -5.59 63.64
N TYR A 869 48.70 -5.46 64.95
CA TYR A 869 47.38 -5.48 65.60
C TYR A 869 46.47 -4.37 65.06
N ASP A 870 45.24 -4.73 64.65
CA ASP A 870 44.18 -3.77 64.34
C ASP A 870 43.04 -3.93 65.36
N PRO A 871 42.74 -2.91 66.18
CA PRO A 871 41.66 -2.97 67.17
C PRO A 871 40.25 -3.02 66.56
N ASN A 872 40.10 -2.81 65.24
CA ASN A 872 38.83 -2.93 64.52
C ASN A 872 38.68 -4.30 63.83
N ALA A 873 39.73 -5.10 63.75
CA ALA A 873 39.65 -6.44 63.17
C ALA A 873 38.83 -7.37 64.07
N ASN A 874 37.88 -8.08 63.46
CA ASN A 874 37.01 -9.05 64.14
C ASN A 874 37.27 -10.50 63.70
N THR A 875 38.15 -10.72 62.71
CA THR A 875 38.63 -12.06 62.31
C THR A 875 40.04 -12.00 61.71
N THR A 876 40.81 -13.07 61.91
CA THR A 876 42.08 -13.35 61.23
C THR A 876 41.92 -14.22 59.98
N ILE A 877 40.70 -14.72 59.73
CA ILE A 877 40.35 -15.60 58.61
C ILE A 877 39.58 -14.78 57.57
N ALA A 878 40.08 -14.79 56.34
CA ALA A 878 39.41 -14.21 55.19
C ALA A 878 38.79 -15.31 54.33
N TYR A 879 37.51 -15.18 53.98
CA TYR A 879 36.89 -15.90 52.87
C TYR A 879 36.90 -15.01 51.63
N GLY A 880 37.58 -15.43 50.57
CA GLY A 880 37.80 -14.65 49.36
C GLY A 880 37.87 -15.51 48.11
N GLY A 881 36.96 -15.27 47.17
CA GLY A 881 36.93 -15.95 45.88
C GLY A 881 35.86 -15.40 44.96
N ALA A 882 35.56 -16.11 43.87
CA ALA A 882 34.58 -15.67 42.89
C ALA A 882 33.16 -15.63 43.48
N LEU A 883 32.38 -14.63 43.06
CA LEU A 883 30.95 -14.49 43.40
C LEU A 883 30.04 -15.46 42.64
N ASP A 884 30.59 -16.19 41.66
CA ASP A 884 29.86 -17.13 40.81
C ASP A 884 30.25 -18.58 41.17
N ASN A 885 29.30 -19.25 41.83
CA ASN A 885 29.45 -20.61 42.33
C ASN A 885 29.46 -21.67 41.22
N THR A 886 29.27 -21.32 39.94
CA THR A 886 29.21 -22.26 38.81
C THR A 886 30.58 -22.75 38.32
N PHE A 887 31.68 -22.21 38.85
CA PHE A 887 33.04 -22.67 38.53
C PHE A 887 33.97 -22.88 39.74
N GLY A 888 33.62 -22.41 40.93
CA GLY A 888 34.35 -22.70 42.18
C GLY A 888 33.63 -22.16 43.41
N SER A 889 33.92 -22.72 44.59
CA SER A 889 33.56 -22.12 45.88
C SER A 889 34.76 -21.30 46.40
N GLY A 890 34.48 -20.10 46.92
CA GLY A 890 35.52 -19.14 47.28
C GLY A 890 36.54 -19.66 48.29
N GLY A 891 37.76 -19.15 48.19
CA GLY A 891 38.89 -19.62 48.99
C GLY A 891 38.89 -19.11 50.43
N TYR A 892 39.74 -19.70 51.28
CA TYR A 892 39.92 -19.26 52.67
C TYR A 892 41.40 -19.23 53.09
N PHE A 893 41.74 -18.23 53.90
CA PHE A 893 43.08 -18.07 54.49
C PHE A 893 43.13 -18.66 55.91
N TYR A 894 44.19 -19.41 56.23
CA TYR A 894 44.42 -19.94 57.57
C TYR A 894 45.91 -19.93 57.94
N GLY A 895 46.42 -18.77 58.35
CA GLY A 895 47.79 -18.64 58.85
C GLY A 895 48.86 -18.81 57.78
N ASP A 896 50.06 -19.23 58.19
CA ASP A 896 51.29 -18.87 57.49
C ASP A 896 51.38 -19.35 56.01
N GLN A 897 51.12 -18.38 55.14
CA GLN A 897 51.64 -18.21 53.78
C GLN A 897 50.94 -18.93 52.61
N HIS A 898 49.72 -19.46 52.76
CA HIS A 898 48.95 -19.94 51.60
C HIS A 898 47.45 -19.63 51.65
N LEU A 899 46.84 -19.51 50.47
CA LEU A 899 45.41 -19.25 50.27
C LEU A 899 44.85 -20.41 49.42
N ASN A 900 43.90 -21.15 49.97
CA ASN A 900 43.33 -22.34 49.32
C ASN A 900 42.06 -21.97 48.56
N PHE A 901 41.91 -22.47 47.32
CA PHE A 901 40.74 -22.23 46.46
C PHE A 901 40.26 -23.56 45.86
N ASP A 902 38.94 -23.75 45.77
CA ASP A 902 38.33 -24.87 45.05
C ASP A 902 37.92 -24.43 43.64
N ALA A 903 38.40 -25.16 42.62
CA ALA A 903 38.05 -24.93 41.22
C ALA A 903 37.48 -26.21 40.60
N TYR A 904 36.23 -26.14 40.15
CA TYR A 904 35.53 -27.29 39.54
C TYR A 904 35.69 -27.34 38.00
N LYS A 905 36.39 -26.35 37.43
CA LYS A 905 36.76 -26.21 36.00
C LYS A 905 38.16 -25.60 35.91
N SER A 906 38.87 -25.77 34.79
CA SER A 906 40.17 -25.12 34.58
C SER A 906 40.06 -23.59 34.59
N CYS A 907 40.92 -22.94 35.37
CA CYS A 907 40.92 -21.49 35.57
C CYS A 907 42.35 -20.92 35.50
N ASN A 908 42.50 -19.64 35.15
CA ASN A 908 43.79 -18.93 35.10
C ASN A 908 43.81 -17.80 36.15
N LEU A 909 44.83 -17.74 37.00
CA LEU A 909 44.98 -16.70 38.03
C LEU A 909 45.74 -15.49 37.47
N LYS A 910 45.05 -14.36 37.23
CA LYS A 910 45.62 -13.20 36.49
C LYS A 910 46.25 -12.09 37.34
N SER A 911 45.94 -12.01 38.63
CA SER A 911 46.59 -11.06 39.54
C SER A 911 46.28 -11.42 40.99
N ALA A 912 47.11 -10.94 41.91
CA ALA A 912 46.83 -10.92 43.34
C ALA A 912 47.10 -9.52 43.90
N VAL A 913 46.50 -9.19 45.04
CA VAL A 913 46.85 -7.98 45.81
C VAL A 913 47.59 -8.45 47.06
N VAL A 914 48.79 -7.94 47.28
CA VAL A 914 49.71 -8.37 48.34
C VAL A 914 50.21 -7.16 49.11
N TYR A 915 50.37 -7.30 50.42
CA TYR A 915 51.01 -6.32 51.28
C TYR A 915 52.35 -6.87 51.74
N ALA A 916 53.43 -6.10 51.59
CA ALA A 916 54.73 -6.44 52.16
C ALA A 916 55.16 -5.38 53.17
N GLU A 917 55.73 -5.78 54.31
CA GLU A 917 56.21 -4.82 55.30
C GLU A 917 57.47 -4.08 54.81
N PHE A 918 58.33 -4.76 54.06
CA PHE A 918 59.56 -4.23 53.48
C PHE A 918 59.69 -4.64 52.02
N SER A 919 60.41 -3.85 51.22
CA SER A 919 60.69 -4.20 49.83
C SER A 919 61.63 -5.40 49.77
N ASN A 920 61.22 -6.46 49.05
CA ASN A 920 61.96 -7.73 48.98
C ASN A 920 61.65 -8.48 47.67
N THR A 921 62.46 -9.47 47.31
CA THR A 921 62.19 -10.41 46.22
C THR A 921 61.51 -11.67 46.78
N ILE A 922 60.35 -12.04 46.27
CA ILE A 922 59.54 -13.17 46.76
C ILE A 922 59.13 -14.06 45.58
N THR A 923 59.22 -15.37 45.77
CA THR A 923 58.64 -16.38 44.86
C THR A 923 57.19 -16.63 45.27
N PHE A 924 56.28 -16.49 44.32
CA PHE A 924 54.88 -16.90 44.44
C PHE A 924 54.71 -18.24 43.74
N GLU A 925 54.31 -19.27 44.49
CA GLU A 925 54.10 -20.62 43.97
C GLU A 925 52.61 -20.94 43.92
N LEU A 926 52.13 -21.42 42.77
CA LEU A 926 50.86 -22.12 42.67
C LEU A 926 51.09 -23.60 42.98
N ARG A 927 50.42 -24.13 44.00
CA ARG A 927 50.54 -25.53 44.42
C ARG A 927 49.21 -26.28 44.26
N ASN A 928 49.28 -27.56 43.89
CA ASN A 928 48.12 -28.44 43.90
C ASN A 928 47.79 -28.94 45.33
N SER A 929 46.69 -29.67 45.49
CA SER A 929 46.22 -30.20 46.79
C SER A 929 47.20 -31.16 47.49
N ASN A 930 48.19 -31.71 46.77
CA ASN A 930 49.28 -32.52 47.33
C ASN A 930 50.51 -31.67 47.71
N GLY A 931 50.39 -30.34 47.71
CA GLY A 931 51.46 -29.39 48.00
C GLY A 931 52.54 -29.31 46.91
N THR A 932 52.35 -29.92 45.74
CA THR A 932 53.34 -29.87 44.65
C THR A 932 53.20 -28.56 43.89
N VAL A 933 54.30 -27.83 43.67
CA VAL A 933 54.33 -26.64 42.82
C VAL A 933 53.99 -27.04 41.39
N ILE A 934 52.97 -26.40 40.82
CA ILE A 934 52.52 -26.61 39.44
C ILE A 934 52.83 -25.42 38.54
N ASP A 935 53.05 -24.23 39.11
CA ASP A 935 53.59 -23.05 38.44
C ASP A 935 54.22 -22.12 39.49
N ASP A 936 55.19 -21.27 39.12
CA ASP A 936 55.74 -20.25 40.02
C ASP A 936 56.18 -18.96 39.29
N THR A 937 56.32 -17.88 40.06
CA THR A 937 56.88 -16.63 39.54
C THR A 937 57.60 -15.83 40.62
N ILE A 938 58.73 -15.21 40.27
CA ILE A 938 59.55 -14.42 41.19
C ILE A 938 59.31 -12.94 40.92
N LEU A 939 58.82 -12.21 41.93
CA LEU A 939 58.49 -10.79 41.84
C LEU A 939 59.14 -9.99 42.97
N ASN A 940 59.52 -8.75 42.64
CA ASN A 940 59.92 -7.77 43.65
C ASN A 940 58.67 -7.10 44.20
N VAL A 941 58.39 -7.32 45.48
CA VAL A 941 57.40 -6.56 46.25
C VAL A 941 58.07 -5.31 46.83
N VAL A 942 57.35 -4.20 46.90
CA VAL A 942 57.73 -3.02 47.68
C VAL A 942 56.94 -2.95 48.99
N SER A 943 57.46 -2.20 49.97
CA SER A 943 56.76 -1.93 51.23
C SER A 943 55.39 -1.26 50.96
N GLY A 944 54.33 -1.76 51.60
CA GLY A 944 52.95 -1.36 51.39
C GLY A 944 52.12 -2.35 50.57
N GLN A 945 50.90 -1.94 50.21
CA GLN A 945 49.99 -2.73 49.36
C GLN A 945 50.29 -2.52 47.88
N GLN A 946 50.35 -3.59 47.11
CA GLN A 946 50.43 -3.55 45.64
C GLN A 946 49.60 -4.66 44.99
N ARG A 947 49.18 -4.44 43.74
CA ARG A 947 48.69 -5.51 42.87
C ARG A 947 49.87 -6.09 42.10
N ILE A 948 50.11 -7.39 42.26
CA ILE A 948 50.99 -8.17 41.39
C ILE A 948 50.18 -8.77 40.25
N ILE A 949 50.71 -8.71 39.03
CA ILE A 949 50.12 -9.35 37.86
C ILE A 949 50.77 -10.73 37.72
N LEU A 950 49.94 -11.73 37.49
CA LEU A 950 50.31 -13.13 37.31
C LEU A 950 49.84 -13.53 35.90
N ASN A 951 50.67 -14.21 35.12
CA ASN A 951 50.41 -14.44 33.69
C ASN A 951 49.54 -15.66 33.43
#